data_AF-A0A662HAY9-F1
#
_entry.id   AF-A0A662HAY9-F1
#
_cell.length_a   1.000
_cell.length_b   1.000
_cell.length_c   1.000
_cell.angle_alpha   90.00
_cell.angle_beta   90.00
_cell.angle_gamma   90.00
#
_symmetry.space_group_name_H-M   'P 1'
#
loop_
_entity.id
_entity.type
_entity.pdbx_description
1 polymer ?
#
loop_
_entity_poly.entity_id
_entity_poly.type
_entity_poly.pdbx_seq_one_letter_code
_entity_poly.pdbx_strand_id
1 'polypeptide(L)'
;MPFKKEAAILLLIFCILTVINVPRVSSSFEVAYVRGVVYDAETHEPLKDVFIEYYIVRQNDQVHWGWCIDNATTDEKGYYEIRLDQIEKVVGSAKKYTLDEILSNGFLLVAYKEGYLRCYSAIDLFKPQYHYWSPDKNAKVINLYMYKDFPLKHLEKGKIEAVYHFEYQKEAAQQLLDHAEYYLEILKDKLGVELENDQILIRFEMGPKFKGSGYAAFNKEEPCEVVVNWFPWITDPKNENFYLLLVHELIHLFQPRYNSKGVPVDLSSGWIIEGQATAVSKAVMYELGKDGYSFEEQATNPYVLFPKSYEEFQGAVPNAYDVWAKMFSKIVVDYGGEDPWSFIRRFMQILDWFVETEAVGKDWEEEFQLSDYEVILVLSYAACQNLTDFFIQVFNYPADKLNTQRKAYLKYYVANTYLCQLSQTDEVYDEFILHLNKGIKYFIYSHYSEAEKEFDEALELVNWDGSFPNLILMKCLPVNFVIIHFKNLFAENFEKYLILLDGKPVGAGKPIEVSEGKHKIELFYNHAKIYEDYFESTQPNQVVVINIQEYKLKLRLPGDGPIWKITIYMDKVPVETIEAKSKTVEIPLPKGDYKIIVESSGQTWTYEVSLTKDTIVDFGAAREDRGYLIFNVKDQYGNPVAVKVIVDSQEVEVNGMSGIKIPYGEYAITVLWNAVTVHRTTVTVNRSKVIEDITLEFANLKVKTLESDRAPIQKCKISIYWSDKLTASGYTNSNGEAVFSLPKQNYRVEIDCQGEKKTYSVNLR
;
A
#
# COMPACT_ATOMS: atom_id res chain seq x y z
N MET A 1 -80.00 5.02 21.06
CA MET A 1 -79.79 3.56 20.87
C MET A 1 -78.44 3.19 21.45
N PRO A 2 -78.38 2.36 22.50
CA PRO A 2 -77.17 2.02 23.22
C PRO A 2 -76.60 0.70 22.66
N PHE A 3 -75.58 0.77 21.80
CA PHE A 3 -74.91 -0.43 21.26
C PHE A 3 -73.37 -0.35 21.36
N LYS A 4 -72.84 0.52 22.24
CA LYS A 4 -71.39 0.71 22.41
C LYS A 4 -70.82 0.22 23.74
N LYS A 5 -71.64 -0.12 24.74
CA LYS A 5 -71.15 -0.69 26.01
C LYS A 5 -71.10 -2.22 26.01
N GLU A 6 -72.03 -2.89 25.35
CA GLU A 6 -72.09 -4.36 25.33
C GLU A 6 -71.00 -4.97 24.43
N ALA A 7 -70.68 -4.35 23.29
CA ALA A 7 -69.58 -4.80 22.41
C ALA A 7 -68.20 -4.58 23.05
N ALA A 8 -68.01 -3.49 23.80
CA ALA A 8 -66.77 -3.24 24.53
C ALA A 8 -66.60 -4.17 25.73
N ILE A 9 -67.69 -4.54 26.41
CA ILE A 9 -67.68 -5.52 27.51
C ILE A 9 -67.47 -6.94 26.97
N LEU A 10 -68.05 -7.31 25.82
CA LEU A 10 -67.76 -8.60 25.17
C LEU A 10 -66.33 -8.68 24.65
N LEU A 11 -65.76 -7.60 24.09
CA LEU A 11 -64.35 -7.57 23.69
C LEU A 11 -63.40 -7.59 24.89
N LEU A 12 -63.76 -6.95 26.01
CA LEU A 12 -62.97 -7.02 27.25
C LEU A 12 -63.05 -8.40 27.89
N ILE A 13 -64.22 -9.06 27.85
CA ILE A 13 -64.39 -10.45 28.32
C ILE A 13 -63.65 -11.42 27.39
N PHE A 14 -63.64 -11.20 26.06
CA PHE A 14 -62.86 -12.01 25.12
C PHE A 14 -61.35 -11.79 25.30
N CYS A 15 -60.89 -10.55 25.52
CA CYS A 15 -59.49 -10.24 25.80
C CYS A 15 -59.02 -10.70 27.19
N ILE A 16 -59.92 -10.81 28.18
CA ILE A 16 -59.63 -11.41 29.49
C ILE A 16 -59.67 -12.95 29.41
N LEU A 17 -60.39 -13.54 28.45
CA LEU A 17 -60.42 -15.00 28.23
C LEU A 17 -59.28 -15.52 27.34
N THR A 18 -58.58 -14.65 26.60
CA THR A 18 -57.38 -15.03 25.82
C THR A 18 -56.07 -14.77 26.54
N VAL A 19 -56.12 -14.32 27.80
CA VAL A 19 -54.95 -14.22 28.69
C VAL A 19 -55.10 -15.27 29.80
N ILE A 20 -54.31 -16.34 29.69
CA ILE A 20 -54.13 -17.42 30.68
C ILE A 20 -55.34 -18.36 30.80
N ASN A 21 -55.45 -19.32 29.88
CA ASN A 21 -56.16 -20.57 30.15
C ASN A 21 -55.17 -21.60 30.76
N VAL A 22 -54.59 -21.23 31.90
CA VAL A 22 -53.98 -22.20 32.81
C VAL A 22 -55.09 -22.55 33.79
N PRO A 23 -55.64 -23.77 33.79
CA PRO A 23 -56.61 -24.17 34.80
C PRO A 23 -55.95 -23.99 36.17
N ARG A 24 -56.38 -22.98 36.94
CA ARG A 24 -55.90 -22.80 38.31
C ARG A 24 -56.37 -23.99 39.13
N VAL A 25 -55.48 -24.94 39.33
CA VAL A 25 -55.65 -25.97 40.34
C VAL A 25 -55.33 -25.32 41.67
N SER A 26 -56.33 -25.16 42.54
CA SER A 26 -56.09 -24.85 43.95
C SER A 26 -55.95 -26.18 44.67
N SER A 27 -54.76 -26.50 45.16
CA SER A 27 -54.56 -27.73 45.90
C SER A 27 -55.19 -27.64 47.29
N SER A 28 -55.76 -28.74 47.78
CA SER A 28 -56.20 -28.84 49.18
C SER A 28 -55.06 -29.18 50.15
N PHE A 29 -53.82 -29.10 49.68
CA PHE A 29 -52.61 -29.56 50.37
C PHE A 29 -51.44 -28.60 50.15
N GLU A 30 -50.55 -28.52 51.12
CA GLU A 30 -49.42 -27.57 51.15
C GLU A 30 -48.12 -28.11 50.54
N VAL A 31 -48.06 -29.42 50.27
CA VAL A 31 -46.89 -30.12 49.72
C VAL A 31 -47.34 -31.19 48.74
N ALA A 32 -46.62 -31.33 47.62
CA ALA A 32 -46.83 -32.38 46.64
C ALA A 32 -45.58 -33.27 46.48
N TYR A 33 -45.78 -34.55 46.19
CA TYR A 33 -44.71 -35.55 46.09
C TYR A 33 -44.72 -36.24 44.73
N VAL A 34 -43.56 -36.32 44.08
CA VAL A 34 -43.35 -37.20 42.93
C VAL A 34 -42.32 -38.25 43.30
N ARG A 35 -42.70 -39.52 43.26
CA ARG A 35 -41.86 -40.62 43.72
C ARG A 35 -41.95 -41.83 42.81
N GLY A 36 -41.01 -42.74 42.92
CA GLY A 36 -41.06 -44.00 42.18
C GLY A 36 -39.72 -44.72 42.22
N VAL A 37 -39.55 -45.69 41.32
CA VAL A 37 -38.31 -46.45 41.19
C VAL A 37 -37.78 -46.29 39.76
N VAL A 38 -36.46 -46.13 39.64
CA VAL A 38 -35.75 -46.18 38.35
C VAL A 38 -35.15 -47.56 38.16
N TYR A 39 -35.36 -48.14 36.97
CA TYR A 39 -34.87 -49.45 36.59
C TYR A 39 -33.95 -49.37 35.39
N ASP A 40 -33.04 -50.35 35.27
CA ASP A 40 -32.42 -50.70 34.01
C ASP A 40 -33.50 -51.28 33.08
N ALA A 41 -33.59 -50.76 31.87
CA ALA A 41 -34.64 -51.15 30.93
C ALA A 41 -34.46 -52.59 30.43
N GLU A 42 -33.24 -53.12 30.40
CA GLU A 42 -32.91 -54.46 29.91
C GLU A 42 -32.96 -55.50 31.02
N THR A 43 -32.34 -55.21 32.17
CA THR A 43 -32.26 -56.18 33.28
C THR A 43 -33.43 -56.08 34.25
N HIS A 44 -34.19 -54.98 34.21
CA HIS A 44 -35.23 -54.62 35.19
C HIS A 44 -34.72 -54.51 36.64
N GLU A 45 -33.41 -54.41 36.83
CA GLU A 45 -32.82 -54.18 38.15
C GLU A 45 -32.95 -52.70 38.55
N PRO A 46 -33.20 -52.39 39.83
CA PRO A 46 -33.27 -51.02 40.30
C PRO A 46 -31.92 -50.31 40.20
N LEU A 47 -31.93 -49.03 39.80
CA LEU A 47 -30.73 -48.23 39.59
C LEU A 47 -30.48 -47.23 40.73
N LYS A 48 -29.39 -47.44 41.45
CA LYS A 48 -28.86 -46.49 42.44
C LYS A 48 -28.20 -45.27 41.79
N ASP A 49 -28.16 -44.14 42.48
CA ASP A 49 -27.43 -42.92 42.08
C ASP A 49 -27.86 -42.37 40.70
N VAL A 50 -29.15 -42.46 40.37
CA VAL A 50 -29.75 -41.79 39.21
C VAL A 50 -30.19 -40.40 39.65
N PHE A 51 -29.73 -39.37 38.96
CA PHE A 51 -30.15 -37.99 39.19
C PHE A 51 -31.41 -37.68 38.39
N ILE A 52 -32.46 -37.20 39.04
CA ILE A 52 -33.79 -37.00 38.43
C ILE A 52 -34.21 -35.56 38.66
N GLU A 53 -34.59 -34.89 37.58
CA GLU A 53 -35.08 -33.51 37.62
C GLU A 53 -36.57 -33.44 37.30
N TYR A 54 -37.31 -32.65 38.06
CA TYR A 54 -38.69 -32.29 37.76
C TYR A 54 -38.72 -30.99 36.95
N TYR A 55 -39.26 -31.07 35.73
CA TYR A 55 -39.49 -29.91 34.87
C TYR A 55 -40.98 -29.56 34.84
N ILE A 56 -41.34 -28.32 35.15
CA ILE A 56 -42.64 -27.79 34.73
C ILE A 56 -42.60 -27.53 33.24
N VAL A 57 -43.65 -27.93 32.54
CA VAL A 57 -43.79 -27.72 31.11
C VAL A 57 -45.03 -26.90 30.82
N ARG A 58 -44.81 -25.75 30.19
CA ARG A 58 -45.87 -24.86 29.74
C ARG A 58 -46.17 -25.14 28.28
N GLN A 59 -47.44 -25.30 27.99
CA GLN A 59 -47.96 -25.38 26.64
C GLN A 59 -48.77 -24.12 26.34
N ASN A 60 -48.37 -23.39 25.33
CA ASN A 60 -49.24 -22.43 24.65
C ASN A 60 -49.27 -22.77 23.16
N ASP A 61 -50.14 -22.10 22.39
CA ASP A 61 -50.37 -22.45 20.99
C ASP A 61 -49.14 -22.24 20.08
N GLN A 62 -48.12 -21.52 20.56
CA GLN A 62 -46.97 -21.06 19.77
C GLN A 62 -45.64 -21.70 20.17
N VAL A 63 -45.39 -22.01 21.45
CA VAL A 63 -44.10 -22.54 21.92
C VAL A 63 -44.27 -23.42 23.18
N HIS A 64 -43.44 -24.44 23.32
CA HIS A 64 -43.30 -25.25 24.54
C HIS A 64 -42.05 -24.86 25.32
N TRP A 65 -42.14 -24.81 26.66
CA TRP A 65 -41.01 -24.44 27.53
C TRP A 65 -40.96 -25.29 28.79
N GLY A 66 -39.77 -25.78 29.14
CA GLY A 66 -39.48 -26.54 30.36
C GLY A 66 -38.60 -25.76 31.35
N TRP A 67 -38.95 -25.74 32.65
CA TRP A 67 -38.06 -25.25 33.71
C TRP A 67 -37.89 -26.28 34.82
N CYS A 68 -36.64 -26.57 35.17
CA CYS A 68 -36.32 -27.42 36.32
C CYS A 68 -36.72 -26.71 37.62
N ILE A 69 -37.57 -27.37 38.40
CA ILE A 69 -38.08 -26.84 39.67
C ILE A 69 -37.36 -27.49 40.84
N ASP A 70 -37.21 -28.81 40.81
CA ASP A 70 -36.60 -29.57 41.89
C ASP A 70 -36.00 -30.88 41.35
N ASN A 71 -35.27 -31.61 42.18
CA ASN A 71 -34.56 -32.82 41.81
C ASN A 71 -34.44 -33.81 42.97
N ALA A 72 -34.12 -35.06 42.64
CA ALA A 72 -33.79 -36.10 43.61
C ALA A 72 -32.72 -37.04 43.04
N THR A 73 -32.11 -37.83 43.91
CA THR A 73 -31.21 -38.92 43.52
C THR A 73 -31.75 -40.23 44.07
N THR A 74 -31.69 -41.30 43.28
CA THR A 74 -32.18 -42.62 43.71
C THR A 74 -31.30 -43.27 44.78
N ASP A 75 -31.94 -43.99 45.71
CA ASP A 75 -31.28 -44.80 46.72
C ASP A 75 -30.81 -46.18 46.19
N GLU A 76 -30.30 -47.05 47.07
CA GLU A 76 -29.79 -48.38 46.70
C GLU A 76 -30.84 -49.33 46.10
N LYS A 77 -32.13 -49.03 46.30
CA LYS A 77 -33.25 -49.77 45.73
C LYS A 77 -33.84 -49.05 44.52
N GLY A 78 -33.15 -48.04 44.00
CA GLY A 78 -33.57 -47.23 42.88
C GLY A 78 -34.74 -46.28 43.19
N TYR A 79 -35.11 -46.13 44.46
CA TYR A 79 -36.23 -45.28 44.85
C TYR A 79 -35.83 -43.81 44.88
N TYR A 80 -36.71 -42.94 44.38
CA TYR A 80 -36.58 -41.50 44.48
C TYR A 80 -37.87 -40.85 45.01
N GLU A 81 -37.72 -39.68 45.61
CA GLU A 81 -38.82 -38.81 46.04
C GLU A 81 -38.42 -37.34 45.88
N ILE A 82 -39.19 -36.61 45.07
CA ILE A 82 -39.11 -35.16 44.89
C ILE A 82 -40.26 -34.54 45.68
N ARG A 83 -39.96 -33.56 46.53
CA ARG A 83 -40.92 -32.91 47.44
C ARG A 83 -41.07 -31.45 47.04
N LEU A 84 -42.21 -31.11 46.45
CA LEU A 84 -42.54 -29.76 45.99
C LEU A 84 -43.26 -28.98 47.10
N ASP A 85 -42.64 -27.90 47.57
CA ASP A 85 -43.14 -27.01 48.63
C ASP A 85 -43.94 -25.81 48.10
N GLN A 86 -44.50 -25.02 49.04
CA GLN A 86 -45.35 -23.86 48.76
C GLN A 86 -44.72 -22.81 47.84
N ILE A 87 -43.40 -22.63 47.89
CA ILE A 87 -42.66 -21.70 47.04
C ILE A 87 -41.35 -22.35 46.62
N GLU A 88 -41.27 -22.79 45.36
CA GLU A 88 -40.04 -23.31 44.81
C GLU A 88 -39.30 -22.25 44.01
N LYS A 89 -37.98 -22.19 44.18
CA LYS A 89 -37.12 -21.37 43.34
C LYS A 89 -36.72 -22.23 42.15
N VAL A 90 -36.94 -21.74 40.93
CA VAL A 90 -36.42 -22.39 39.73
C VAL A 90 -34.93 -22.60 39.90
N VAL A 91 -34.45 -23.83 39.70
CA VAL A 91 -33.03 -24.17 39.87
C VAL A 91 -32.21 -23.25 38.96
N GLY A 92 -31.35 -22.44 39.56
CA GLY A 92 -30.51 -21.47 38.82
C GLY A 92 -31.15 -20.12 38.47
N SER A 93 -32.38 -19.80 38.93
CA SER A 93 -33.05 -18.52 38.63
C SER A 93 -33.64 -17.84 39.88
N ALA A 94 -33.76 -16.51 39.87
CA ALA A 94 -34.44 -15.76 40.94
C ALA A 94 -35.97 -15.95 40.94
N LYS A 95 -36.51 -16.53 39.88
CA LYS A 95 -37.94 -16.77 39.71
C LYS A 95 -38.43 -17.83 40.69
N LYS A 96 -39.55 -17.53 41.34
CA LYS A 96 -40.23 -18.41 42.26
C LYS A 96 -41.59 -18.79 41.69
N TYR A 97 -42.00 -20.03 41.90
CA TYR A 97 -43.34 -20.49 41.58
C TYR A 97 -44.03 -20.94 42.86
N THR A 98 -45.30 -20.58 43.01
CA THR A 98 -46.11 -21.17 44.07
C THR A 98 -46.42 -22.63 43.74
N LEU A 99 -46.76 -23.42 44.76
CA LEU A 99 -47.21 -24.79 44.54
C LEU A 99 -48.38 -24.85 43.55
N ASP A 100 -49.41 -24.01 43.72
CA ASP A 100 -50.53 -23.93 42.78
C ASP A 100 -50.08 -23.64 41.34
N GLU A 101 -49.09 -22.76 41.14
CA GLU A 101 -48.53 -22.49 39.82
C GLU A 101 -47.79 -23.69 39.24
N ILE A 102 -47.05 -24.44 40.06
CA ILE A 102 -46.37 -25.68 39.64
C ILE A 102 -47.40 -26.74 39.22
N LEU A 103 -48.43 -26.95 40.06
CA LEU A 103 -49.44 -27.98 39.86
C LEU A 103 -50.39 -27.67 38.70
N SER A 104 -50.58 -26.39 38.39
CA SER A 104 -51.44 -25.96 37.27
C SER A 104 -50.80 -26.15 35.88
N ASN A 105 -49.53 -26.56 35.82
CA ASN A 105 -48.83 -26.85 34.57
C ASN A 105 -48.61 -28.35 34.38
N GLY A 106 -48.34 -28.76 33.14
CA GLY A 106 -47.83 -30.10 32.88
C GLY A 106 -46.42 -30.25 33.47
N PHE A 107 -45.97 -31.48 33.71
CA PHE A 107 -44.60 -31.73 34.10
C PHE A 107 -44.00 -32.98 33.47
N LEU A 108 -42.67 -33.04 33.48
CA LEU A 108 -41.87 -34.16 33.00
C LEU A 108 -40.72 -34.40 33.97
N LEU A 109 -40.39 -35.67 34.22
CA LEU A 109 -39.14 -36.03 34.86
C LEU A 109 -38.07 -36.35 33.83
N VAL A 110 -36.84 -35.89 34.08
CA VAL A 110 -35.65 -36.19 33.27
C VAL A 110 -34.65 -36.91 34.16
N ALA A 111 -34.24 -38.11 33.78
CA ALA A 111 -33.28 -38.93 34.52
C ALA A 111 -31.92 -38.94 33.82
N TYR A 112 -30.85 -38.79 34.62
CA TYR A 112 -29.46 -38.79 34.18
C TYR A 112 -28.66 -39.79 35.00
N LYS A 113 -27.84 -40.59 34.32
CA LYS A 113 -26.89 -41.51 34.94
C LYS A 113 -25.77 -41.78 33.94
N GLU A 114 -24.53 -41.71 34.41
CA GLU A 114 -23.37 -42.05 33.58
C GLU A 114 -23.48 -43.49 33.06
N GLY A 115 -23.16 -43.70 31.79
CA GLY A 115 -23.33 -44.98 31.10
C GLY A 115 -24.76 -45.33 30.67
N TYR A 116 -25.71 -44.40 30.82
CA TYR A 116 -27.08 -44.55 30.32
C TYR A 116 -27.50 -43.33 29.48
N LEU A 117 -28.39 -43.58 28.52
CA LEU A 117 -29.13 -42.53 27.83
C LEU A 117 -30.08 -41.84 28.82
N ARG A 118 -30.08 -40.51 28.77
CA ARG A 118 -31.06 -39.60 29.34
C ARG A 118 -32.46 -40.07 28.96
N CYS A 119 -33.28 -40.26 29.99
CA CYS A 119 -34.63 -40.77 29.84
C CYS A 119 -35.65 -39.75 30.35
N TYR A 120 -36.83 -39.77 29.76
CA TYR A 120 -37.95 -38.89 30.08
C TYR A 120 -39.13 -39.72 30.59
N SER A 121 -39.84 -39.24 31.61
CA SER A 121 -41.01 -39.92 32.19
C SER A 121 -42.25 -40.09 31.29
N ALA A 122 -42.15 -39.73 30.00
CA ALA A 122 -43.28 -39.71 29.08
C ALA A 122 -43.42 -41.07 28.37
N ILE A 123 -44.66 -41.55 28.28
CA ILE A 123 -45.03 -42.86 27.74
C ILE A 123 -45.14 -42.85 26.19
N ASP A 124 -45.48 -41.67 25.63
CA ASP A 124 -45.49 -41.37 24.19
C ASP A 124 -45.06 -39.90 24.06
N LEU A 125 -44.04 -39.62 23.25
CA LEU A 125 -43.43 -38.29 23.13
C LEU A 125 -43.84 -37.53 21.85
N PHE A 126 -44.56 -38.16 20.90
CA PHE A 126 -45.15 -37.47 19.73
C PHE A 126 -46.50 -36.81 20.03
N LYS A 127 -47.06 -37.11 21.20
CA LYS A 127 -47.88 -36.15 21.94
C LYS A 127 -47.20 -36.07 23.27
N PRO A 128 -46.32 -35.09 23.58
CA PRO A 128 -45.68 -35.04 24.87
C PRO A 128 -46.78 -34.87 25.93
N GLN A 129 -47.27 -36.01 26.42
CA GLN A 129 -48.31 -36.12 27.43
C GLN A 129 -47.55 -35.94 28.72
N TYR A 130 -47.41 -34.68 29.09
CA TYR A 130 -46.90 -34.32 30.39
C TYR A 130 -47.81 -34.91 31.46
N HIS A 131 -47.21 -35.19 32.59
CA HIS A 131 -47.98 -35.54 33.76
C HIS A 131 -48.71 -34.27 34.23
N TYR A 132 -50.01 -34.39 34.50
CA TYR A 132 -50.80 -33.30 35.08
C TYR A 132 -51.30 -33.68 36.47
N TRP A 133 -51.30 -32.72 37.38
CA TRP A 133 -51.78 -32.92 38.74
C TRP A 133 -53.31 -33.01 38.80
N SER A 134 -53.79 -33.82 39.74
CA SER A 134 -55.21 -33.84 40.12
C SER A 134 -55.37 -32.97 41.37
N PRO A 135 -56.41 -32.12 41.47
CA PRO A 135 -56.57 -31.16 42.58
C PRO A 135 -56.63 -31.78 43.97
N ASP A 136 -56.98 -33.07 44.06
CA ASP A 136 -57.25 -33.84 45.28
C ASP A 136 -56.12 -34.79 45.67
N LYS A 137 -55.06 -34.92 44.87
CA LYS A 137 -53.96 -35.87 45.11
C LYS A 137 -52.63 -35.15 45.29
N ASN A 138 -52.05 -35.30 46.48
CA ASN A 138 -50.76 -34.73 46.82
C ASN A 138 -49.55 -35.61 46.43
N ALA A 139 -49.76 -36.76 45.79
CA ALA A 139 -48.67 -37.66 45.40
C ALA A 139 -48.89 -38.28 44.02
N LYS A 140 -47.81 -38.38 43.25
CA LYS A 140 -47.73 -39.15 42.00
C LYS A 140 -46.62 -40.18 42.08
N VAL A 141 -46.94 -41.39 41.61
CA VAL A 141 -45.99 -42.49 41.51
C VAL A 141 -45.63 -42.69 40.04
N ILE A 142 -44.35 -42.53 39.70
CA ILE A 142 -43.82 -42.62 38.32
C ILE A 142 -42.56 -43.47 38.33
N ASN A 143 -42.60 -44.64 37.69
CA ASN A 143 -41.40 -45.45 37.50
C ASN A 143 -40.71 -45.07 36.19
N LEU A 144 -39.38 -45.08 36.17
CA LEU A 144 -38.56 -44.76 34.99
C LEU A 144 -37.71 -45.96 34.59
N TYR A 145 -37.38 -46.06 33.31
CA TYR A 145 -36.53 -47.12 32.77
C TYR A 145 -35.41 -46.47 31.95
N MET A 146 -34.15 -46.74 32.29
CA MET A 146 -32.99 -46.18 31.60
C MET A 146 -32.31 -47.23 30.72
N TYR A 147 -31.79 -46.80 29.57
CA TYR A 147 -31.18 -47.66 28.56
C TYR A 147 -29.68 -47.39 28.48
N LYS A 148 -28.83 -48.42 28.39
CA LYS A 148 -27.38 -48.25 28.21
C LYS A 148 -27.04 -48.07 26.74
N ASP A 149 -27.43 -49.06 25.93
CA ASP A 149 -27.23 -49.07 24.49
C ASP A 149 -28.59 -49.09 23.80
N PHE A 150 -28.82 -48.12 22.91
CA PHE A 150 -30.01 -48.11 22.07
C PHE A 150 -29.60 -47.85 20.62
N PRO A 151 -29.97 -48.73 19.66
CA PRO A 151 -29.54 -48.60 18.28
C PRO A 151 -29.85 -47.22 17.71
N LEU A 152 -28.85 -46.60 17.08
CA LEU A 152 -29.06 -45.39 16.30
C LEU A 152 -29.89 -45.72 15.06
N LYS A 153 -30.72 -44.77 14.69
CA LYS A 153 -31.51 -44.74 13.46
C LYS A 153 -31.09 -43.53 12.67
N HIS A 154 -31.24 -43.65 11.37
CA HIS A 154 -30.59 -42.76 10.41
C HIS A 154 -31.64 -42.18 9.48
N LEU A 155 -31.53 -40.89 9.19
CA LEU A 155 -32.20 -40.20 8.10
C LEU A 155 -31.13 -39.51 7.28
N GLU A 156 -31.20 -39.65 5.96
CA GLU A 156 -30.21 -39.07 5.05
C GLU A 156 -30.89 -38.15 4.05
N LYS A 157 -30.24 -37.03 3.76
CA LYS A 157 -30.61 -36.11 2.70
C LYS A 157 -29.36 -35.53 2.06
N GLY A 158 -29.05 -36.00 0.86
CA GLY A 158 -27.81 -35.63 0.18
C GLY A 158 -26.59 -36.11 0.97
N LYS A 159 -25.78 -35.16 1.45
CA LYS A 159 -24.57 -35.41 2.26
C LYS A 159 -24.77 -35.18 3.76
N ILE A 160 -26.01 -34.90 4.17
CA ILE A 160 -26.37 -34.67 5.56
C ILE A 160 -27.07 -35.91 6.09
N GLU A 161 -26.65 -36.37 7.25
CA GLU A 161 -27.21 -37.48 7.99
C GLU A 161 -27.69 -36.97 9.35
N ALA A 162 -28.89 -37.37 9.78
CA ALA A 162 -29.40 -37.12 11.11
C ALA A 162 -29.58 -38.45 11.85
N VAL A 163 -28.98 -38.57 13.04
CA VAL A 163 -29.02 -39.80 13.85
C VAL A 163 -29.74 -39.61 15.17
N TYR A 164 -30.63 -40.54 15.48
CA TYR A 164 -31.51 -40.50 16.66
C TYR A 164 -31.73 -41.91 17.23
N HIS A 165 -32.16 -42.02 18.49
CA HIS A 165 -32.33 -43.32 19.15
C HIS A 165 -33.78 -43.83 19.05
N PHE A 166 -34.77 -42.99 19.36
CA PHE A 166 -36.16 -43.42 19.54
C PHE A 166 -37.05 -43.01 18.37
N GLU A 167 -38.03 -43.84 17.98
CA GLU A 167 -38.96 -43.48 16.88
C GLU A 167 -39.64 -42.12 17.10
N TYR A 168 -39.88 -41.73 18.35
CA TYR A 168 -40.46 -40.44 18.69
C TYR A 168 -39.61 -39.24 18.28
N GLN A 169 -38.33 -39.44 17.98
CA GLN A 169 -37.43 -38.38 17.54
C GLN A 169 -37.46 -38.20 16.03
N LYS A 170 -38.08 -39.12 15.28
CA LYS A 170 -38.00 -39.16 13.81
C LYS A 170 -38.52 -37.89 13.12
N GLU A 171 -39.62 -37.32 13.58
CA GLU A 171 -40.18 -36.09 12.97
C GLU A 171 -39.27 -34.89 13.22
N ALA A 172 -38.78 -34.73 14.46
CA ALA A 172 -37.83 -33.68 14.79
C ALA A 172 -36.50 -33.88 14.05
N ALA A 173 -36.01 -35.12 13.95
CA ALA A 173 -34.83 -35.47 13.16
C ALA A 173 -34.99 -35.11 11.67
N GLN A 174 -36.14 -35.42 11.08
CA GLN A 174 -36.43 -35.05 9.69
C GLN A 174 -36.48 -33.54 9.51
N GLN A 175 -37.10 -32.82 10.44
CA GLN A 175 -37.18 -31.37 10.37
C GLN A 175 -35.80 -30.71 10.57
N LEU A 176 -34.97 -31.23 11.48
CA LEU A 176 -33.59 -30.77 11.64
C LEU A 176 -32.80 -30.95 10.36
N LEU A 177 -32.92 -32.13 9.74
CA LEU A 177 -32.28 -32.45 8.48
C LEU A 177 -32.70 -31.47 7.37
N ASP A 178 -34.00 -31.20 7.24
CA ASP A 178 -34.54 -30.27 6.25
C ASP A 178 -34.10 -28.83 6.50
N HIS A 179 -34.07 -28.38 7.76
CA HIS A 179 -33.61 -27.03 8.10
C HIS A 179 -32.11 -26.87 7.97
N ALA A 180 -31.32 -27.88 8.34
CA ALA A 180 -29.87 -27.84 8.17
C ALA A 180 -29.52 -27.66 6.69
N GLU A 181 -30.11 -28.44 5.79
CA GLU A 181 -29.93 -28.26 4.34
C GLU A 181 -30.30 -26.84 3.89
N TYR A 182 -31.47 -26.34 4.30
CA TYR A 182 -31.92 -24.99 3.97
C TYR A 182 -30.96 -23.90 4.46
N TYR A 183 -30.49 -23.99 5.70
CA TYR A 183 -29.60 -22.99 6.29
C TYR A 183 -28.17 -23.09 5.77
N LEU A 184 -27.68 -24.28 5.43
CA LEU A 184 -26.37 -24.44 4.78
C LEU A 184 -26.32 -23.71 3.44
N GLU A 185 -27.38 -23.81 2.62
CA GLU A 185 -27.46 -23.07 1.35
C GLU A 185 -27.48 -21.54 1.56
N ILE A 186 -28.19 -21.06 2.59
CA ILE A 186 -28.17 -19.64 2.96
C ILE A 186 -26.77 -19.22 3.42
N LEU A 187 -26.17 -19.98 4.33
CA LEU A 187 -24.86 -19.65 4.88
C LEU A 187 -23.79 -19.64 3.79
N LYS A 188 -23.83 -20.59 2.85
CA LYS A 188 -22.97 -20.61 1.68
C LYS A 188 -23.07 -19.32 0.85
N ASP A 189 -24.28 -18.84 0.55
CA ASP A 189 -24.49 -17.58 -0.19
C ASP A 189 -24.00 -16.35 0.61
N LYS A 190 -24.28 -16.34 1.92
CA LYS A 190 -23.98 -15.21 2.81
C LYS A 190 -22.50 -15.11 3.17
N LEU A 191 -21.83 -16.24 3.37
CA LEU A 191 -20.40 -16.34 3.68
C LEU A 191 -19.54 -16.36 2.41
N GLY A 192 -20.10 -16.75 1.26
CA GLY A 192 -19.43 -16.70 -0.04
C GLY A 192 -18.26 -17.68 -0.19
N VAL A 193 -18.26 -18.73 0.63
CA VAL A 193 -17.28 -19.83 0.65
C VAL A 193 -18.01 -21.17 0.77
N GLU A 194 -17.36 -22.23 0.31
CA GLU A 194 -17.84 -23.60 0.48
C GLU A 194 -17.40 -24.18 1.83
N LEU A 195 -18.02 -25.29 2.23
CA LEU A 195 -17.48 -26.10 3.32
C LEU A 195 -16.26 -26.87 2.85
N GLU A 196 -15.23 -26.90 3.70
CA GLU A 196 -14.04 -27.74 3.50
C GLU A 196 -14.38 -29.24 3.56
N ASN A 197 -15.36 -29.61 4.38
CA ASN A 197 -16.00 -30.92 4.40
C ASN A 197 -17.52 -30.77 4.51
N ASP A 198 -18.23 -31.24 3.47
CA ASP A 198 -19.67 -31.12 3.34
C ASP A 198 -20.45 -32.39 3.73
N GLN A 199 -19.76 -33.39 4.28
CA GLN A 199 -20.42 -34.51 4.98
C GLN A 199 -20.77 -34.07 6.39
N ILE A 200 -22.05 -34.06 6.72
CA ILE A 200 -22.53 -33.52 8.00
C ILE A 200 -23.37 -34.56 8.72
N LEU A 201 -23.07 -34.76 10.00
CA LEU A 201 -23.77 -35.66 10.89
C LEU A 201 -24.42 -34.88 12.03
N ILE A 202 -25.73 -34.79 12.00
CA ILE A 202 -26.54 -34.16 13.04
C ILE A 202 -26.86 -35.22 14.10
N ARG A 203 -26.29 -35.08 15.30
CA ARG A 203 -26.52 -36.01 16.41
C ARG A 203 -27.44 -35.39 17.46
N PHE A 204 -28.41 -36.18 17.90
CA PHE A 204 -29.17 -35.87 19.11
C PHE A 204 -28.43 -36.40 20.33
N GLU A 205 -27.77 -35.50 21.08
CA GLU A 205 -27.12 -35.88 22.33
C GLU A 205 -28.19 -36.25 23.36
N MET A 206 -28.05 -37.44 23.92
CA MET A 206 -28.94 -38.04 24.90
C MET A 206 -28.14 -38.55 26.10
N GLY A 207 -26.89 -38.12 26.29
CA GLY A 207 -25.99 -38.58 27.34
C GLY A 207 -26.13 -37.83 28.67
N PRO A 208 -25.02 -37.68 29.45
CA PRO A 208 -25.05 -37.08 30.77
C PRO A 208 -25.47 -35.60 30.72
N LYS A 209 -25.82 -35.04 31.88
CA LYS A 209 -26.26 -33.64 31.99
C LYS A 209 -25.16 -32.67 31.53
N PHE A 210 -25.23 -32.23 30.28
CA PHE A 210 -24.34 -31.24 29.69
C PHE A 210 -24.87 -29.81 29.93
N LYS A 211 -23.96 -28.83 29.99
CA LYS A 211 -24.33 -27.43 30.26
C LYS A 211 -24.70 -26.62 29.01
N GLY A 212 -24.22 -27.00 27.84
CA GLY A 212 -24.52 -26.33 26.55
C GLY A 212 -25.82 -26.81 25.90
N SER A 213 -26.38 -26.02 24.99
CA SER A 213 -27.57 -26.42 24.21
C SER A 213 -27.23 -27.18 22.93
N GLY A 214 -26.00 -27.04 22.45
CA GLY A 214 -25.42 -27.73 21.31
C GLY A 214 -23.92 -27.46 21.23
N TYR A 215 -23.28 -28.08 20.24
CA TYR A 215 -21.95 -27.72 19.74
C TYR A 215 -21.81 -28.25 18.31
N ALA A 216 -20.91 -27.68 17.53
CA ALA A 216 -20.44 -28.26 16.28
C ALA A 216 -18.95 -28.61 16.36
N ALA A 217 -18.58 -29.67 15.67
CA ALA A 217 -17.20 -30.11 15.54
C ALA A 217 -16.89 -30.33 14.07
N PHE A 218 -15.90 -29.60 13.57
CA PHE A 218 -15.36 -29.83 12.25
C PHE A 218 -14.51 -31.10 12.24
N ASN A 219 -14.67 -31.92 11.20
CA ASN A 219 -13.85 -33.10 10.98
C ASN A 219 -13.32 -33.09 9.55
N LYS A 220 -12.05 -33.44 9.38
CA LYS A 220 -11.40 -33.49 8.05
C LYS A 220 -11.76 -34.75 7.26
N GLU A 221 -11.71 -35.92 7.90
CA GLU A 221 -11.88 -37.22 7.24
C GLU A 221 -13.24 -37.86 7.53
N GLU A 222 -13.76 -37.64 8.74
CA GLU A 222 -15.08 -38.09 9.16
C GLU A 222 -16.13 -37.00 8.90
N PRO A 223 -17.43 -37.31 8.91
CA PRO A 223 -18.47 -36.29 8.84
C PRO A 223 -18.30 -35.22 9.93
N CYS A 224 -18.45 -33.95 9.55
CA CYS A 224 -18.56 -32.84 10.49
C CYS A 224 -19.77 -33.08 11.41
N GLU A 225 -19.60 -32.93 12.71
CA GLU A 225 -20.68 -33.19 13.66
C GLU A 225 -21.39 -31.91 14.07
N VAL A 226 -22.72 -31.95 14.07
CA VAL A 226 -23.57 -30.93 14.68
C VAL A 226 -24.39 -31.60 15.76
N VAL A 227 -24.05 -31.32 17.00
CA VAL A 227 -24.66 -31.96 18.16
C VAL A 227 -25.67 -31.04 18.78
N VAL A 228 -26.91 -31.51 18.83
CA VAL A 228 -28.02 -30.80 19.45
C VAL A 228 -28.44 -31.57 20.70
N ASN A 229 -28.43 -30.92 21.86
CA ASN A 229 -28.95 -31.54 23.06
C ASN A 229 -30.46 -31.75 22.93
N TRP A 230 -30.87 -33.02 22.94
CA TRP A 230 -32.29 -33.33 22.86
C TRP A 230 -33.00 -32.90 24.14
N PHE A 231 -33.93 -31.98 24.02
CA PHE A 231 -34.96 -31.72 25.01
C PHE A 231 -36.29 -31.60 24.27
N PRO A 232 -37.37 -32.25 24.73
CA PRO A 232 -38.64 -32.27 24.01
C PRO A 232 -39.20 -30.87 23.66
N TRP A 233 -38.84 -29.83 24.41
CA TRP A 233 -39.24 -28.45 24.14
C TRP A 233 -38.22 -27.64 23.32
N ILE A 234 -36.91 -27.95 23.41
CA ILE A 234 -35.89 -27.28 22.57
C ILE A 234 -36.03 -27.75 21.13
N THR A 235 -36.18 -29.05 20.95
CA THR A 235 -36.29 -29.71 19.65
C THR A 235 -37.72 -29.81 19.13
N ASP A 236 -38.64 -29.06 19.75
CA ASP A 236 -40.01 -28.96 19.28
C ASP A 236 -40.06 -28.18 17.96
N PRO A 237 -40.75 -28.70 16.92
CA PRO A 237 -40.93 -28.01 15.64
C PRO A 237 -41.43 -26.57 15.73
N LYS A 238 -42.15 -26.22 16.80
CA LYS A 238 -42.72 -24.89 17.03
C LYS A 238 -41.76 -23.93 17.74
N ASN A 239 -40.65 -24.41 18.29
CA ASN A 239 -39.72 -23.57 19.01
C ASN A 239 -38.79 -22.83 18.05
N GLU A 240 -39.11 -21.57 17.76
CA GLU A 240 -38.31 -20.78 16.82
C GLU A 240 -36.90 -20.45 17.32
N ASN A 241 -36.69 -20.43 18.64
CA ASN A 241 -35.38 -20.14 19.23
C ASN A 241 -34.35 -21.25 18.95
N PHE A 242 -34.84 -22.44 18.59
CA PHE A 242 -34.00 -23.54 18.15
C PHE A 242 -33.31 -23.24 16.81
N TYR A 243 -33.96 -22.52 15.90
CA TYR A 243 -33.37 -22.19 14.60
C TYR A 243 -32.13 -21.31 14.75
N LEU A 244 -32.15 -20.36 15.67
CA LEU A 244 -30.99 -19.52 15.96
C LEU A 244 -29.79 -20.38 16.43
N LEU A 245 -30.04 -21.33 17.33
CA LEU A 245 -29.02 -22.28 17.78
C LEU A 245 -28.48 -23.11 16.62
N LEU A 246 -29.36 -23.70 15.79
CA LEU A 246 -28.93 -24.50 14.64
C LEU A 246 -28.06 -23.69 13.67
N VAL A 247 -28.46 -22.46 13.33
CA VAL A 247 -27.68 -21.58 12.44
C VAL A 247 -26.33 -21.23 13.08
N HIS A 248 -26.31 -20.94 14.39
CA HIS A 248 -25.07 -20.70 15.14
C HIS A 248 -24.09 -21.87 15.00
N GLU A 249 -24.56 -23.09 15.30
CA GLU A 249 -23.70 -24.28 15.22
C GLU A 249 -23.23 -24.57 13.80
N LEU A 250 -24.08 -24.36 12.78
CA LEU A 250 -23.69 -24.56 11.38
C LEU A 250 -22.60 -23.58 10.92
N ILE A 251 -22.53 -22.36 11.46
CA ILE A 251 -21.49 -21.38 11.10
C ILE A 251 -20.10 -21.89 11.51
N HIS A 252 -19.98 -22.62 12.62
CA HIS A 252 -18.69 -23.19 13.05
C HIS A 252 -18.12 -24.17 12.01
N LEU A 253 -18.95 -24.79 11.17
CA LEU A 253 -18.45 -25.65 10.09
C LEU A 253 -17.77 -24.85 8.95
N PHE A 254 -18.10 -23.56 8.81
CA PHE A 254 -17.53 -22.66 7.82
C PHE A 254 -16.33 -21.86 8.34
N GLN A 255 -15.85 -22.06 9.56
CA GLN A 255 -14.74 -21.27 10.14
C GLN A 255 -13.35 -21.87 9.90
N PRO A 256 -13.14 -23.20 10.00
CA PRO A 256 -11.84 -23.81 9.75
C PRO A 256 -11.42 -23.69 8.29
N ARG A 257 -10.12 -23.56 8.04
CA ARG A 257 -9.51 -23.51 6.69
C ARG A 257 -8.37 -24.48 6.55
N TYR A 258 -8.12 -24.94 5.33
CA TYR A 258 -6.91 -25.70 5.05
C TYR A 258 -5.72 -24.82 4.70
N ASN A 259 -4.57 -25.14 5.29
CA ASN A 259 -3.28 -24.60 4.83
C ASN A 259 -2.77 -25.34 3.58
N SER A 260 -1.57 -25.00 3.10
CA SER A 260 -0.98 -25.58 1.88
C SER A 260 -0.76 -27.10 1.95
N LYS A 261 -0.79 -27.68 3.15
CA LYS A 261 -0.62 -29.12 3.43
C LYS A 261 -1.95 -29.84 3.66
N GLY A 262 -3.08 -29.15 3.54
CA GLY A 262 -4.40 -29.71 3.83
C GLY A 262 -4.64 -29.93 5.32
N VAL A 263 -3.97 -29.17 6.20
CA VAL A 263 -4.15 -29.25 7.65
C VAL A 263 -5.20 -28.22 8.07
N PRO A 264 -6.20 -28.58 8.89
CA PRO A 264 -7.20 -27.64 9.34
C PRO A 264 -6.61 -26.62 10.31
N VAL A 265 -7.02 -25.38 10.12
CA VAL A 265 -6.60 -24.21 10.88
C VAL A 265 -7.84 -23.50 11.39
N ASP A 266 -7.91 -23.35 12.71
CA ASP A 266 -9.00 -22.62 13.35
C ASP A 266 -8.67 -21.14 13.49
N LEU A 267 -9.72 -20.33 13.62
CA LEU A 267 -9.62 -18.95 14.09
C LEU A 267 -9.10 -18.92 15.54
N SER A 268 -8.69 -17.74 16.00
CA SER A 268 -8.25 -17.55 17.37
C SER A 268 -9.42 -17.72 18.36
N SER A 269 -9.16 -17.55 19.66
CA SER A 269 -10.09 -17.72 20.79
C SER A 269 -11.56 -17.28 20.64
N GLY A 270 -12.39 -17.59 21.63
CA GLY A 270 -13.85 -17.39 21.61
C GLY A 270 -14.34 -16.03 21.11
N TRP A 271 -13.61 -14.93 21.32
CA TRP A 271 -14.03 -13.61 20.84
C TRP A 271 -14.29 -13.53 19.33
N ILE A 272 -13.57 -14.30 18.51
CA ILE A 272 -13.80 -14.33 17.06
C ILE A 272 -14.65 -15.54 16.65
N ILE A 273 -14.35 -16.75 17.15
CA ILE A 273 -15.10 -17.97 16.79
C ILE A 273 -16.58 -17.79 17.14
N GLU A 274 -16.86 -17.49 18.40
CA GLU A 274 -18.23 -17.35 18.90
C GLU A 274 -18.82 -15.98 18.55
N GLY A 275 -17.97 -14.95 18.45
CA GLY A 275 -18.39 -13.61 18.02
C GLY A 275 -18.95 -13.59 16.61
N GLN A 276 -18.25 -14.19 15.65
CA GLN A 276 -18.71 -14.32 14.27
C GLN A 276 -19.96 -15.19 14.19
N ALA A 277 -19.96 -16.37 14.82
CA ALA A 277 -21.10 -17.29 14.79
C ALA A 277 -22.38 -16.66 15.36
N THR A 278 -22.27 -15.96 16.48
CA THR A 278 -23.40 -15.25 17.10
C THR A 278 -23.87 -14.08 16.23
N ALA A 279 -22.94 -13.30 15.69
CA ALA A 279 -23.28 -12.12 14.89
C ALA A 279 -24.00 -12.49 13.59
N VAL A 280 -23.43 -13.47 12.87
CA VAL A 280 -23.96 -13.95 11.59
C VAL A 280 -25.29 -14.67 11.80
N SER A 281 -25.41 -15.56 12.79
CA SER A 281 -26.67 -16.29 13.04
C SER A 281 -27.83 -15.34 13.35
N LYS A 282 -27.61 -14.36 14.22
CA LYS A 282 -28.62 -13.32 14.53
C LYS A 282 -29.00 -12.49 13.29
N ALA A 283 -28.04 -12.15 12.45
CA ALA A 283 -28.30 -11.38 11.22
C ALA A 283 -29.09 -12.19 10.18
N VAL A 284 -28.77 -13.48 9.99
CA VAL A 284 -29.56 -14.38 9.14
C VAL A 284 -30.99 -14.50 9.66
N MET A 285 -31.17 -14.70 10.95
CA MET A 285 -32.50 -14.81 11.56
C MET A 285 -33.32 -13.52 11.39
N TYR A 286 -32.67 -12.37 11.53
CA TYR A 286 -33.30 -11.06 11.28
C TYR A 286 -33.81 -10.91 9.84
N GLU A 287 -32.99 -11.25 8.84
CA GLU A 287 -33.40 -11.13 7.43
C GLU A 287 -34.52 -12.09 7.04
N LEU A 288 -34.63 -13.22 7.73
CA LEU A 288 -35.73 -14.17 7.57
C LEU A 288 -36.99 -13.76 8.34
N GLY A 289 -36.99 -12.60 9.01
CA GLY A 289 -38.12 -12.10 9.79
C GLY A 289 -38.39 -12.90 11.07
N LYS A 290 -37.36 -13.55 11.62
CA LYS A 290 -37.41 -14.33 12.87
C LYS A 290 -36.74 -13.59 14.03
N ASP A 291 -36.74 -14.20 15.22
CA ASP A 291 -36.11 -13.65 16.43
C ASP A 291 -34.58 -13.57 16.26
N GLY A 292 -34.11 -12.41 15.81
CA GLY A 292 -32.72 -12.12 15.47
C GLY A 292 -32.48 -10.61 15.44
N TYR A 293 -31.22 -10.21 15.20
CA TYR A 293 -30.82 -8.80 15.16
C TYR A 293 -29.92 -8.53 13.96
N SER A 294 -30.15 -7.42 13.26
CA SER A 294 -29.22 -6.96 12.22
C SER A 294 -27.83 -6.65 12.79
N PHE A 295 -26.79 -6.65 11.95
CA PHE A 295 -25.45 -6.22 12.37
C PHE A 295 -25.46 -4.82 13.01
N GLU A 296 -26.27 -3.89 12.49
CA GLU A 296 -26.41 -2.53 13.03
C GLU A 296 -26.97 -2.53 14.47
N GLU A 297 -28.05 -3.28 14.71
CA GLU A 297 -28.66 -3.39 16.04
C GLU A 297 -27.70 -4.02 17.05
N GLN A 298 -26.93 -5.02 16.61
CA GLN A 298 -25.91 -5.65 17.44
C GLN A 298 -24.75 -4.69 17.76
N ALA A 299 -24.22 -3.99 16.76
CA ALA A 299 -23.10 -3.06 16.88
C ALA A 299 -23.42 -1.85 17.79
N THR A 300 -24.67 -1.39 17.76
CA THR A 300 -25.11 -0.16 18.46
C THR A 300 -25.80 -0.41 19.79
N ASN A 301 -26.02 -1.68 20.18
CA ASN A 301 -26.75 -2.01 21.42
C ASN A 301 -26.09 -1.37 22.66
N PRO A 302 -26.75 -0.40 23.33
CA PRO A 302 -26.14 0.35 24.43
C PRO A 302 -26.04 -0.47 25.74
N TYR A 303 -26.74 -1.61 25.82
CA TYR A 303 -26.79 -2.45 27.01
C TYR A 303 -25.68 -3.50 27.06
N VAL A 304 -24.98 -3.71 25.93
CA VAL A 304 -23.84 -4.62 25.82
C VAL A 304 -22.56 -3.80 25.80
N LEU A 305 -21.69 -3.98 26.79
CA LEU A 305 -20.42 -3.25 26.88
C LEU A 305 -19.29 -4.03 26.20
N PHE A 306 -18.28 -3.32 25.69
CA PHE A 306 -17.06 -3.95 25.17
C PHE A 306 -16.21 -4.58 26.28
N PRO A 307 -15.32 -5.52 25.92
CA PRO A 307 -14.43 -6.15 26.89
C PRO A 307 -13.60 -5.14 27.67
N LYS A 308 -13.28 -5.50 28.91
CA LYS A 308 -12.44 -4.71 29.82
C LYS A 308 -11.11 -5.38 30.16
N SER A 309 -10.96 -6.67 29.87
CA SER A 309 -9.73 -7.43 30.13
C SER A 309 -9.56 -8.56 29.12
N TYR A 310 -8.36 -9.14 29.04
CA TYR A 310 -8.05 -10.26 28.14
C TYR A 310 -8.91 -11.51 28.43
N GLU A 311 -9.23 -11.74 29.70
CA GLU A 311 -10.05 -12.88 30.13
C GLU A 311 -11.47 -12.81 29.54
N GLU A 312 -11.98 -11.60 29.31
CA GLU A 312 -13.26 -11.38 28.63
C GLU A 312 -13.19 -11.69 27.12
N PHE A 313 -12.00 -11.68 26.50
CA PHE A 313 -11.79 -12.15 25.12
C PHE A 313 -11.63 -13.69 25.04
N GLN A 314 -11.03 -14.31 26.07
CA GLN A 314 -10.69 -15.74 26.08
C GLN A 314 -11.82 -16.64 26.60
N GLY A 315 -12.67 -16.13 27.51
CA GLY A 315 -13.86 -16.82 27.98
C GLY A 315 -13.83 -17.16 29.48
N ALA A 316 -14.74 -16.53 30.23
CA ALA A 316 -15.34 -17.04 31.49
C ALA A 316 -16.32 -16.01 32.11
N VAL A 317 -16.86 -15.06 31.34
CA VAL A 317 -17.77 -14.04 31.88
C VAL A 317 -19.19 -14.23 31.39
N PRO A 318 -20.21 -13.94 32.22
CA PRO A 318 -21.61 -13.95 31.78
C PRO A 318 -21.81 -13.04 30.57
N ASN A 319 -22.61 -13.50 29.60
CA ASN A 319 -22.99 -12.76 28.38
C ASN A 319 -21.83 -12.47 27.39
N ALA A 320 -20.75 -13.24 27.44
CA ALA A 320 -19.61 -13.09 26.51
C ALA A 320 -20.03 -13.12 25.03
N TYR A 321 -20.97 -14.01 24.66
CA TYR A 321 -21.50 -14.13 23.29
C TYR A 321 -22.03 -12.80 22.73
N ASP A 322 -22.84 -12.05 23.49
CA ASP A 322 -23.38 -10.77 23.03
C ASP A 322 -22.28 -9.71 22.87
N VAL A 323 -21.28 -9.73 23.77
CA VAL A 323 -20.12 -8.83 23.72
C VAL A 323 -19.30 -9.09 22.46
N TRP A 324 -18.96 -10.35 22.20
CA TRP A 324 -18.19 -10.78 21.04
C TRP A 324 -18.94 -10.53 19.73
N ALA A 325 -20.25 -10.81 19.69
CA ALA A 325 -21.10 -10.51 18.55
C ALA A 325 -21.15 -9.01 18.25
N LYS A 326 -21.25 -8.18 19.28
CA LYS A 326 -21.23 -6.71 19.15
C LYS A 326 -19.89 -6.23 18.60
N MET A 327 -18.76 -6.78 19.05
CA MET A 327 -17.44 -6.42 18.51
C MET A 327 -17.34 -6.76 17.02
N PHE A 328 -17.67 -8.00 16.65
CA PHE A 328 -17.61 -8.43 15.26
C PHE A 328 -18.55 -7.61 14.38
N SER A 329 -19.80 -7.42 14.81
CA SER A 329 -20.79 -6.58 14.11
C SER A 329 -20.32 -5.14 13.96
N LYS A 330 -19.63 -4.58 14.97
CA LYS A 330 -19.09 -3.21 14.89
C LYS A 330 -17.99 -3.08 13.85
N ILE A 331 -17.14 -4.10 13.69
CA ILE A 331 -16.14 -4.10 12.61
C ILE A 331 -16.86 -4.10 11.25
N VAL A 332 -17.85 -4.98 11.08
CA VAL A 332 -18.62 -5.12 9.83
C VAL A 332 -19.33 -3.81 9.48
N VAL A 333 -19.96 -3.16 10.45
CA VAL A 333 -20.71 -1.90 10.26
C VAL A 333 -19.79 -0.72 9.98
N ASP A 334 -18.76 -0.52 10.81
CA ASP A 334 -17.93 0.68 10.74
C ASP A 334 -16.95 0.63 9.55
N TYR A 335 -16.53 -0.57 9.12
CA TYR A 335 -15.46 -0.77 8.13
C TYR A 335 -15.87 -1.58 6.91
N GLY A 336 -17.14 -2.00 6.81
CA GLY A 336 -17.65 -2.69 5.64
C GLY A 336 -17.55 -1.85 4.36
N GLY A 337 -17.88 -0.55 4.46
CA GLY A 337 -17.90 0.38 3.31
C GLY A 337 -19.01 0.12 2.29
N GLU A 338 -19.77 -0.97 2.45
CA GLU A 338 -20.83 -1.47 1.57
C GLU A 338 -21.86 -2.30 2.37
N ASP A 339 -22.62 -3.17 1.69
CA ASP A 339 -23.48 -4.17 2.33
C ASP A 339 -22.67 -5.05 3.32
N PRO A 340 -23.14 -5.27 4.56
CA PRO A 340 -22.48 -6.12 5.55
C PRO A 340 -22.05 -7.50 5.04
N TRP A 341 -22.89 -8.17 4.23
CA TRP A 341 -22.57 -9.50 3.72
C TRP A 341 -21.41 -9.49 2.73
N SER A 342 -21.22 -8.40 1.98
CA SER A 342 -20.09 -8.27 1.08
C SER A 342 -18.77 -8.16 1.83
N PHE A 343 -18.74 -7.48 2.98
CA PHE A 343 -17.59 -7.52 3.89
C PHE A 343 -17.34 -8.94 4.42
N ILE A 344 -18.38 -9.65 4.86
CA ILE A 344 -18.26 -11.03 5.36
C ILE A 344 -17.67 -11.95 4.29
N ARG A 345 -18.20 -11.91 3.05
CA ARG A 345 -17.66 -12.69 1.94
C ARG A 345 -16.18 -12.39 1.69
N ARG A 346 -15.82 -11.11 1.70
CA ARG A 346 -14.42 -10.67 1.51
C ARG A 346 -13.52 -11.21 2.63
N PHE A 347 -13.97 -11.10 3.88
CA PHE A 347 -13.25 -11.63 5.04
C PHE A 347 -13.01 -13.14 4.91
N MET A 348 -14.06 -13.91 4.57
CA MET A 348 -13.94 -15.37 4.42
C MET A 348 -12.98 -15.73 3.29
N GLN A 349 -13.07 -15.08 2.13
CA GLN A 349 -12.18 -15.33 0.99
C GLN A 349 -10.72 -14.96 1.26
N ILE A 350 -10.48 -13.85 1.99
CA ILE A 350 -9.13 -13.46 2.41
C ILE A 350 -8.61 -14.45 3.44
N LEU A 351 -9.46 -14.97 4.33
CA LEU A 351 -9.06 -15.99 5.30
C LEU A 351 -8.55 -17.27 4.59
N ASP A 352 -9.26 -17.77 3.56
CA ASP A 352 -8.79 -18.90 2.73
C ASP A 352 -7.37 -18.65 2.22
N TRP A 353 -7.21 -17.55 1.48
CA TRP A 353 -5.93 -17.17 0.88
C TRP A 353 -4.83 -16.97 1.93
N PHE A 354 -5.15 -16.33 3.04
CA PHE A 354 -4.19 -16.03 4.10
C PHE A 354 -3.65 -17.31 4.74
N VAL A 355 -4.54 -18.25 5.06
CA VAL A 355 -4.15 -19.54 5.67
C VAL A 355 -3.28 -20.36 4.71
N GLU A 356 -3.58 -20.35 3.42
CA GLU A 356 -2.81 -21.07 2.41
C GLU A 356 -1.43 -20.46 2.12
N THR A 357 -1.29 -19.12 2.24
CA THR A 357 -0.15 -18.42 1.63
C THR A 357 0.67 -17.54 2.58
N GLU A 358 0.10 -17.02 3.66
CA GLU A 358 0.74 -15.99 4.50
C GLU A 358 0.80 -16.31 5.99
N ALA A 359 -0.10 -17.16 6.49
CA ALA A 359 -0.11 -17.57 7.89
C ALA A 359 1.24 -18.20 8.28
N VAL A 360 1.63 -18.03 9.55
CA VAL A 360 2.92 -18.56 10.03
C VAL A 360 2.99 -20.08 9.84
N GLY A 361 1.85 -20.76 10.04
CA GLY A 361 1.69 -22.20 9.84
C GLY A 361 1.24 -22.63 8.43
N LYS A 362 1.41 -21.81 7.39
CA LYS A 362 0.96 -22.13 6.01
C LYS A 362 1.44 -23.49 5.48
N ASP A 363 2.63 -23.92 5.88
CA ASP A 363 3.25 -25.19 5.48
C ASP A 363 3.37 -26.20 6.63
N TRP A 364 2.67 -25.96 7.74
CA TRP A 364 2.75 -26.78 8.95
C TRP A 364 1.92 -28.06 8.82
N GLU A 365 2.35 -29.15 9.48
CA GLU A 365 1.77 -30.48 9.32
C GLU A 365 0.80 -30.90 10.45
N GLU A 366 0.70 -30.12 11.53
CA GLU A 366 -0.19 -30.39 12.67
C GLU A 366 -1.27 -29.31 12.81
N GLU A 367 -2.41 -29.64 13.39
CA GLU A 367 -3.51 -28.67 13.60
C GLU A 367 -3.04 -27.50 14.48
N PHE A 368 -3.48 -26.29 14.13
CA PHE A 368 -3.15 -25.09 14.89
C PHE A 368 -4.24 -24.03 14.78
N GLN A 369 -4.15 -23.01 15.64
CA GLN A 369 -5.04 -21.86 15.61
C GLN A 369 -4.26 -20.64 15.15
N LEU A 370 -4.88 -19.78 14.35
CA LEU A 370 -4.34 -18.47 14.07
C LEU A 370 -4.17 -17.66 15.36
N SER A 371 -3.10 -16.88 15.43
CA SER A 371 -2.94 -15.88 16.49
C SER A 371 -4.01 -14.79 16.40
N ASP A 372 -4.31 -14.11 17.50
CA ASP A 372 -5.25 -12.98 17.48
C ASP A 372 -4.79 -11.88 16.51
N TYR A 373 -3.47 -11.65 16.40
CA TYR A 373 -2.92 -10.71 15.44
C TYR A 373 -3.14 -11.14 13.98
N GLU A 374 -2.94 -12.41 13.63
CA GLU A 374 -3.22 -12.92 12.27
C GLU A 374 -4.69 -12.72 11.91
N VAL A 375 -5.61 -13.04 12.81
CA VAL A 375 -7.05 -12.81 12.60
C VAL A 375 -7.36 -11.32 12.42
N ILE A 376 -6.79 -10.45 13.27
CA ILE A 376 -6.94 -8.99 13.15
C ILE A 376 -6.35 -8.48 11.83
N LEU A 377 -5.26 -9.08 11.36
CA LEU A 377 -4.63 -8.73 10.08
C LEU A 377 -5.53 -9.12 8.90
N VAL A 378 -6.15 -10.30 8.92
CA VAL A 378 -7.15 -10.73 7.93
C VAL A 378 -8.36 -9.79 7.91
N LEU A 379 -8.89 -9.42 9.09
CA LEU A 379 -9.95 -8.42 9.20
C LEU A 379 -9.51 -7.05 8.66
N SER A 380 -8.25 -6.69 8.89
CA SER A 380 -7.68 -5.43 8.39
C SER A 380 -7.52 -5.43 6.87
N TYR A 381 -7.18 -6.57 6.26
CA TYR A 381 -7.17 -6.75 4.80
C TYR A 381 -8.58 -6.64 4.22
N ALA A 382 -9.58 -7.29 4.84
CA ALA A 382 -10.97 -7.20 4.42
C ALA A 382 -11.53 -5.77 4.49
N ALA A 383 -11.11 -5.02 5.52
CA ALA A 383 -11.45 -3.61 5.73
C ALA A 383 -10.59 -2.63 4.90
N CYS A 384 -9.50 -3.10 4.30
CA CYS A 384 -8.47 -2.24 3.72
C CYS A 384 -7.97 -1.13 4.68
N GLN A 385 -7.94 -1.42 5.98
CA GLN A 385 -7.59 -0.48 7.04
C GLN A 385 -6.93 -1.21 8.21
N ASN A 386 -5.93 -0.60 8.86
CA ASN A 386 -5.29 -1.19 10.04
C ASN A 386 -6.24 -1.16 11.25
N LEU A 387 -6.72 -2.33 11.67
CA LEU A 387 -7.60 -2.48 12.83
C LEU A 387 -6.84 -2.75 14.14
N THR A 388 -5.52 -2.91 14.11
CA THR A 388 -4.72 -3.18 15.32
C THR A 388 -4.95 -2.11 16.39
N ASP A 389 -4.86 -0.84 16.02
CA ASP A 389 -5.07 0.28 16.95
C ASP A 389 -6.53 0.37 17.41
N PHE A 390 -7.48 0.01 16.54
CA PHE A 390 -8.90 -0.04 16.87
C PHE A 390 -9.19 -1.08 17.95
N PHE A 391 -8.62 -2.28 17.85
CA PHE A 391 -8.73 -3.31 18.89
C PHE A 391 -8.20 -2.83 20.24
N ILE A 392 -7.05 -2.14 20.26
CA ILE A 392 -6.45 -1.62 21.49
C ILE A 392 -7.30 -0.49 22.09
N GLN A 393 -7.70 0.49 21.27
CA GLN A 393 -8.31 1.73 21.74
C GLN A 393 -9.82 1.63 21.98
N VAL A 394 -10.52 0.82 21.19
CA VAL A 394 -11.99 0.73 21.23
C VAL A 394 -12.47 -0.52 21.94
N PHE A 395 -11.83 -1.66 21.69
CA PHE A 395 -12.18 -2.92 22.36
C PHE A 395 -11.37 -3.21 23.62
N ASN A 396 -10.44 -2.32 23.99
CA ASN A 396 -9.55 -2.47 25.15
C ASN A 396 -8.71 -3.76 25.10
N TYR A 397 -8.32 -4.20 23.90
CA TYR A 397 -7.43 -5.34 23.75
C TYR A 397 -6.07 -5.02 24.40
N PRO A 398 -5.47 -5.92 25.19
CA PRO A 398 -4.19 -5.66 25.84
C PRO A 398 -3.07 -5.40 24.83
N ALA A 399 -2.58 -4.16 24.79
CA ALA A 399 -1.58 -3.70 23.82
C ALA A 399 -0.31 -4.54 23.83
N ASP A 400 0.20 -4.92 25.02
CA ASP A 400 1.43 -5.70 25.14
C ASP A 400 1.29 -7.09 24.50
N LYS A 401 0.17 -7.78 24.75
CA LYS A 401 -0.09 -9.10 24.16
C LYS A 401 -0.18 -9.03 22.64
N LEU A 402 -0.96 -8.07 22.12
CA LEU A 402 -1.11 -7.91 20.68
C LEU A 402 0.19 -7.47 20.00
N ASN A 403 0.96 -6.58 20.63
CA ASN A 403 2.24 -6.13 20.10
C ASN A 403 3.28 -7.25 20.04
N THR A 404 3.32 -8.15 21.02
CA THR A 404 4.23 -9.32 20.98
C THR A 404 3.87 -10.26 19.83
N GLN A 405 2.58 -10.58 19.65
CA GLN A 405 2.12 -11.39 18.51
C GLN A 405 2.46 -10.71 17.17
N ARG A 406 2.18 -9.40 17.06
CA ARG A 406 2.49 -8.58 15.87
C ARG A 406 3.96 -8.59 15.51
N LYS A 407 4.84 -8.37 16.49
CA LYS A 407 6.29 -8.34 16.24
C LYS A 407 6.80 -9.69 15.76
N ALA A 408 6.39 -10.78 16.43
CA ALA A 408 6.76 -12.13 16.02
C ALA A 408 6.30 -12.43 14.58
N TYR A 409 5.06 -12.07 14.23
CA TYR A 409 4.53 -12.26 12.87
C TYR A 409 5.30 -11.43 11.83
N LEU A 410 5.57 -10.14 12.10
CA LEU A 410 6.29 -9.29 11.14
C LEU A 410 7.72 -9.77 10.91
N LYS A 411 8.40 -10.28 11.94
CA LYS A 411 9.73 -10.90 11.78
C LYS A 411 9.66 -12.20 11.00
N TYR A 412 8.67 -13.05 11.26
CA TYR A 412 8.41 -14.23 10.43
C TYR A 412 8.23 -13.83 8.96
N TYR A 413 7.39 -12.85 8.67
CA TYR A 413 7.11 -12.41 7.30
C TYR A 413 8.39 -11.94 6.58
N VAL A 414 9.21 -11.13 7.25
CA VAL A 414 10.49 -10.67 6.69
C VAL A 414 11.46 -11.84 6.50
N ALA A 415 11.60 -12.71 7.49
CA ALA A 415 12.47 -13.89 7.40
C ALA A 415 12.04 -14.82 6.24
N ASN A 416 10.74 -15.07 6.08
CA ASN A 416 10.20 -15.84 4.98
C ASN A 416 10.44 -15.18 3.62
N THR A 417 10.47 -13.85 3.54
CA THR A 417 10.84 -13.11 2.32
C THR A 417 12.31 -13.32 1.95
N TYR A 418 13.21 -13.31 2.94
CA TYR A 418 14.64 -13.62 2.73
C TYR A 418 14.86 -15.08 2.34
N LEU A 419 14.10 -16.02 2.91
CA LEU A 419 14.16 -17.43 2.52
C LEU A 419 13.96 -17.61 1.01
N CYS A 420 12.99 -16.90 0.42
CA CYS A 420 12.73 -16.94 -1.02
C CYS A 420 13.89 -16.41 -1.89
N GLN A 421 14.86 -15.69 -1.30
CA GLN A 421 16.02 -15.12 -1.98
C GLN A 421 17.30 -15.94 -1.76
N LEU A 422 17.34 -16.76 -0.71
CA LEU A 422 18.48 -17.60 -0.37
C LEU A 422 18.58 -18.85 -1.26
N SER A 423 19.80 -19.23 -1.61
CA SER A 423 20.10 -20.50 -2.27
C SER A 423 20.42 -21.57 -1.23
N GLN A 424 20.03 -22.82 -1.50
CA GLN A 424 20.43 -24.00 -0.69
C GLN A 424 21.95 -24.19 -0.61
N THR A 425 22.71 -23.54 -1.49
CA THR A 425 24.17 -23.57 -1.51
C THR A 425 24.82 -22.48 -0.64
N ASP A 426 24.04 -21.55 -0.10
CA ASP A 426 24.56 -20.47 0.74
C ASP A 426 24.98 -21.01 2.11
N GLU A 427 26.14 -20.58 2.62
CA GLU A 427 26.72 -21.11 3.86
C GLU A 427 25.80 -20.93 5.08
N VAL A 428 24.92 -19.93 5.06
CA VAL A 428 23.97 -19.62 6.15
C VAL A 428 22.62 -20.35 6.02
N TYR A 429 22.37 -21.05 4.90
CA TYR A 429 21.03 -21.57 4.59
C TYR A 429 20.50 -22.54 5.65
N ASP A 430 21.31 -23.52 6.06
CA ASP A 430 20.89 -24.55 7.01
C ASP A 430 20.61 -23.97 8.41
N GLU A 431 21.43 -23.01 8.84
CA GLU A 431 21.28 -22.33 10.14
C GLU A 431 20.05 -21.40 10.12
N PHE A 432 19.84 -20.68 9.02
CA PHE A 432 18.65 -19.84 8.82
C PHE A 432 17.36 -20.64 8.90
N ILE A 433 17.28 -21.77 8.17
CA ILE A 433 16.12 -22.66 8.19
C ILE A 433 15.88 -23.25 9.58
N LEU A 434 16.94 -23.62 10.30
CA LEU A 434 16.82 -24.15 11.66
C LEU A 434 16.13 -23.15 12.59
N HIS A 435 16.57 -21.89 12.59
CA HIS A 435 15.98 -20.83 13.41
C HIS A 435 14.57 -20.46 12.96
N LEU A 436 14.34 -20.33 11.65
CA LEU A 436 13.01 -20.07 11.09
C LEU A 436 11.99 -21.14 11.53
N ASN A 437 12.35 -22.43 11.41
CA ASN A 437 11.46 -23.53 11.79
C ASN A 437 11.19 -23.60 13.30
N LYS A 438 12.19 -23.30 14.13
CA LYS A 438 11.98 -23.17 15.59
C LYS A 438 11.04 -22.01 15.91
N GLY A 439 11.22 -20.86 15.24
CA GLY A 439 10.37 -19.70 15.40
C GLY A 439 8.92 -19.99 15.01
N ILE A 440 8.69 -20.63 13.85
CA ILE A 440 7.36 -21.09 13.41
C ILE A 440 6.73 -21.99 14.47
N LYS A 441 7.48 -22.99 14.96
CA LYS A 441 7.00 -23.91 16.00
C LYS A 441 6.59 -23.17 17.27
N TYR A 442 7.42 -22.26 17.78
CA TYR A 442 7.09 -21.47 18.96
C TYR A 442 5.87 -20.59 18.73
N PHE A 443 5.74 -19.99 17.54
CA PHE A 443 4.60 -19.15 17.19
C PHE A 443 3.30 -19.94 17.23
N ILE A 444 3.28 -21.12 16.61
CA ILE A 444 2.13 -22.02 16.56
C ILE A 444 1.70 -22.46 17.97
N TYR A 445 2.64 -22.76 18.86
CA TYR A 445 2.33 -23.07 20.27
C TYR A 445 2.11 -21.83 21.15
N SER A 446 1.86 -20.66 20.55
CA SER A 446 1.59 -19.39 21.25
C SER A 446 2.72 -18.89 22.18
N HIS A 447 3.96 -19.33 21.93
CA HIS A 447 5.18 -18.86 22.59
C HIS A 447 5.81 -17.71 21.81
N TYR A 448 5.07 -16.61 21.66
CA TYR A 448 5.42 -15.52 20.74
C TYR A 448 6.75 -14.81 21.07
N SER A 449 7.14 -14.75 22.36
CA SER A 449 8.41 -14.12 22.75
C SER A 449 9.61 -14.96 22.36
N GLU A 450 9.48 -16.29 22.45
CA GLU A 450 10.46 -17.27 22.00
C GLU A 450 10.52 -17.32 20.47
N ALA A 451 9.35 -17.25 19.81
CA ALA A 451 9.28 -17.15 18.35
C ALA A 451 10.00 -15.90 17.83
N GLU A 452 9.75 -14.74 18.45
CA GLU A 452 10.42 -13.48 18.11
C GLU A 452 11.95 -13.60 18.17
N LYS A 453 12.48 -14.24 19.22
CA LYS A 453 13.93 -14.47 19.39
C LYS A 453 14.50 -15.36 18.30
N GLU A 454 13.86 -16.49 18.00
CA GLU A 454 14.34 -17.38 16.94
C GLU A 454 14.27 -16.71 15.55
N PHE A 455 13.27 -15.86 15.30
CA PHE A 455 13.25 -15.07 14.06
C PHE A 455 14.35 -13.99 14.02
N ASP A 456 14.72 -13.39 15.16
CA ASP A 456 15.88 -12.49 15.22
C ASP A 456 17.17 -13.22 14.86
N GLU A 457 17.43 -14.40 15.44
CA GLU A 457 18.61 -15.21 15.12
C GLU A 457 18.69 -15.54 13.62
N ALA A 458 17.55 -15.85 12.98
CA ALA A 458 17.50 -16.05 11.53
C ALA A 458 17.81 -14.76 10.74
N LEU A 459 17.23 -13.62 11.14
CA LEU A 459 17.40 -12.33 10.45
C LEU A 459 18.81 -11.74 10.60
N GLU A 460 19.51 -12.04 11.70
CA GLU A 460 20.91 -11.66 11.90
C GLU A 460 21.85 -12.29 10.85
N LEU A 461 21.56 -13.51 10.40
CA LEU A 461 22.36 -14.22 9.38
C LEU A 461 22.32 -13.56 8.00
N VAL A 462 21.27 -12.78 7.70
CA VAL A 462 21.03 -12.16 6.38
C VAL A 462 21.21 -10.64 6.37
N ASN A 463 21.74 -10.04 7.45
CA ASN A 463 21.97 -8.61 7.59
C ASN A 463 20.75 -7.75 7.24
N TRP A 464 19.56 -8.11 7.74
CA TRP A 464 18.36 -7.31 7.52
C TRP A 464 18.50 -5.89 8.10
N ASP A 465 17.77 -4.93 7.54
CA ASP A 465 17.93 -3.50 7.87
C ASP A 465 17.14 -3.04 9.10
N GLY A 466 16.44 -3.96 9.78
CA GLY A 466 15.60 -3.68 10.94
C GLY A 466 14.27 -2.99 10.63
N SER A 467 13.87 -2.90 9.35
CA SER A 467 12.63 -2.27 8.93
C SER A 467 11.49 -3.29 8.74
N PHE A 468 10.28 -2.91 9.13
CA PHE A 468 9.08 -3.73 8.91
C PHE A 468 8.26 -3.21 7.73
N PRO A 469 7.74 -4.10 6.88
CA PRO A 469 6.83 -3.71 5.81
C PRO A 469 5.48 -3.25 6.37
N ASN A 470 4.82 -2.33 5.65
CA ASN A 470 3.44 -1.99 5.92
C ASN A 470 2.51 -2.95 5.15
N LEU A 471 2.18 -4.07 5.78
CA LEU A 471 1.42 -5.14 5.14
C LEU A 471 0.03 -4.72 4.66
N ILE A 472 -0.69 -3.88 5.40
CA ILE A 472 -2.01 -3.37 4.98
C ILE A 472 -1.86 -2.56 3.70
N LEU A 473 -0.91 -1.62 3.71
CA LEU A 473 -0.63 -0.77 2.57
C LEU A 473 -0.29 -1.63 1.34
N MET A 474 0.60 -2.63 1.47
CA MET A 474 1.00 -3.51 0.36
C MET A 474 -0.13 -4.35 -0.26
N LYS A 475 -1.14 -4.72 0.54
CA LYS A 475 -2.22 -5.65 0.12
C LYS A 475 -3.50 -4.93 -0.30
N CYS A 476 -3.75 -3.77 0.30
CA CYS A 476 -5.03 -3.05 0.17
C CYS A 476 -4.90 -1.84 -0.75
N LEU A 477 -3.68 -1.33 -0.93
CA LEU A 477 -3.36 -0.30 -1.91
C LEU A 477 -2.33 -0.92 -2.87
N PRO A 478 -2.45 -0.75 -4.19
CA PRO A 478 -1.35 -1.03 -5.09
C PRO A 478 -0.25 0.01 -4.81
N VAL A 479 0.63 -0.30 -3.86
CA VAL A 479 1.76 0.56 -3.54
C VAL A 479 2.82 0.23 -4.56
N ASN A 480 3.02 1.19 -5.46
CA ASN A 480 4.08 1.07 -6.43
C ASN A 480 5.36 1.53 -5.75
N PHE A 481 6.32 0.62 -5.65
CA PHE A 481 7.68 1.01 -5.28
C PHE A 481 8.37 1.59 -6.51
N VAL A 482 8.99 2.75 -6.34
CA VAL A 482 9.80 3.38 -7.37
C VAL A 482 11.25 3.42 -6.91
N ILE A 483 12.17 2.99 -7.77
CA ILE A 483 13.60 3.11 -7.52
C ILE A 483 14.14 4.25 -8.36
N ILE A 484 14.63 5.30 -7.70
CA ILE A 484 15.24 6.45 -8.38
C ILE A 484 16.73 6.15 -8.57
N HIS A 485 17.13 5.87 -9.80
CA HIS A 485 18.53 5.75 -10.18
C HIS A 485 19.07 7.10 -10.61
N PHE A 486 19.91 7.68 -9.76
CA PHE A 486 20.62 8.91 -10.04
C PHE A 486 22.01 8.60 -10.60
N LYS A 487 22.30 9.11 -11.81
CA LYS A 487 23.64 9.02 -12.41
C LYS A 487 24.28 10.39 -12.48
N ASN A 488 25.38 10.55 -11.75
CA ASN A 488 26.33 11.66 -11.86
C ASN A 488 27.68 11.16 -12.39
N LEU A 489 28.45 12.07 -13.00
CA LEU A 489 29.77 11.77 -13.55
C LEU A 489 30.86 11.99 -12.48
N PHE A 490 30.68 12.98 -11.59
CA PHE A 490 31.66 13.35 -10.58
C PHE A 490 31.15 13.03 -9.17
N ALA A 491 31.79 12.05 -8.51
CA ALA A 491 31.40 11.58 -7.17
C ALA A 491 31.40 12.69 -6.11
N GLU A 492 32.27 13.70 -6.24
CA GLU A 492 32.36 14.86 -5.33
C GLU A 492 31.10 15.74 -5.30
N ASN A 493 30.22 15.63 -6.30
CA ASN A 493 28.96 16.36 -6.33
C ASN A 493 27.80 15.61 -5.68
N PHE A 494 27.96 14.33 -5.32
CA PHE A 494 26.84 13.49 -4.86
C PHE A 494 26.08 14.10 -3.68
N GLU A 495 26.79 14.59 -2.66
CA GLU A 495 26.21 15.23 -1.46
C GLU A 495 25.61 16.64 -1.73
N LYS A 496 25.85 17.22 -2.90
CA LYS A 496 25.32 18.53 -3.29
C LYS A 496 23.94 18.45 -3.95
N TYR A 497 23.49 17.24 -4.26
CA TYR A 497 22.20 16.97 -4.87
C TYR A 497 21.12 16.68 -3.83
N LEU A 498 19.94 17.26 -4.05
CA LEU A 498 18.72 16.94 -3.30
C LEU A 498 17.64 16.51 -4.28
N ILE A 499 17.17 15.27 -4.13
CA ILE A 499 16.04 14.73 -4.90
C ILE A 499 14.78 14.93 -4.07
N LEU A 500 13.77 15.58 -4.65
CA LEU A 500 12.44 15.68 -4.09
C LEU A 500 11.45 14.87 -4.92
N LEU A 501 10.63 14.06 -4.26
CA LEU A 501 9.48 13.36 -4.82
C LEU A 501 8.22 13.92 -4.17
N ASP A 502 7.34 14.53 -4.98
CA ASP A 502 6.16 15.27 -4.52
C ASP A 502 6.45 16.25 -3.35
N GLY A 503 7.61 16.91 -3.43
CA GLY A 503 8.07 17.87 -2.43
C GLY A 503 8.74 17.27 -1.19
N LYS A 504 8.89 15.94 -1.08
CA LYS A 504 9.58 15.28 0.04
C LYS A 504 10.98 14.78 -0.36
N PRO A 505 12.00 14.94 0.51
CA PRO A 505 13.35 14.47 0.23
C PRO A 505 13.44 12.95 0.20
N VAL A 506 14.12 12.39 -0.81
CA VAL A 506 14.28 10.94 -1.00
C VAL A 506 15.72 10.58 -1.38
N GLY A 507 16.14 9.36 -1.02
CA GLY A 507 17.47 8.82 -1.36
C GLY A 507 17.48 8.08 -2.70
N ALA A 508 18.56 8.24 -3.48
CA ALA A 508 18.75 7.47 -4.70
C ALA A 508 19.09 5.99 -4.40
N GLY A 509 18.65 5.08 -5.28
CA GLY A 509 18.97 3.66 -5.24
C GLY A 509 18.20 2.83 -4.20
N LYS A 510 17.33 3.45 -3.38
CA LYS A 510 16.44 2.76 -2.46
C LYS A 510 15.02 2.70 -3.03
N PRO A 511 14.25 1.62 -2.78
CA PRO A 511 12.82 1.59 -3.05
C PRO A 511 12.10 2.69 -2.27
N ILE A 512 11.25 3.46 -2.95
CA ILE A 512 10.44 4.52 -2.36
C ILE A 512 8.98 4.21 -2.64
N GLU A 513 8.15 4.25 -1.60
CA GLU A 513 6.72 4.03 -1.69
C GLU A 513 6.01 5.23 -2.33
N VAL A 514 5.22 4.98 -3.38
CA VAL A 514 4.31 5.97 -3.97
C VAL A 514 2.94 5.36 -4.25
N SER A 515 1.91 6.21 -4.33
CA SER A 515 0.58 5.80 -4.80
C SER A 515 0.58 5.49 -6.29
N GLU A 516 -0.51 4.92 -6.80
CA GLU A 516 -0.79 4.90 -8.23
C GLU A 516 -1.09 6.33 -8.73
N GLY A 517 -0.65 6.66 -9.94
CA GLY A 517 -0.92 7.95 -10.58
C GLY A 517 0.32 8.79 -10.88
N LYS A 518 0.11 10.09 -11.10
CA LYS A 518 1.15 11.00 -11.57
C LYS A 518 1.93 11.61 -10.42
N HIS A 519 3.24 11.43 -10.44
CA HIS A 519 4.17 11.93 -9.43
C HIS A 519 5.15 12.93 -10.02
N LYS A 520 5.53 13.93 -9.23
CA LYS A 520 6.50 14.96 -9.60
C LYS A 520 7.86 14.66 -8.99
N ILE A 521 8.90 14.72 -9.82
CA ILE A 521 10.29 14.59 -9.37
C ILE A 521 11.07 15.87 -9.66
N GLU A 522 11.81 16.36 -8.67
CA GLU A 522 12.64 17.56 -8.77
C GLU A 522 14.05 17.25 -8.28
N LEU A 523 15.06 17.80 -8.95
CA LEU A 523 16.45 17.73 -8.53
C LEU A 523 17.00 19.13 -8.31
N PHE A 524 17.65 19.32 -7.17
CA PHE A 524 18.35 20.56 -6.84
C PHE A 524 19.85 20.30 -6.71
N TYR A 525 20.66 21.25 -7.18
CA TYR A 525 22.09 21.31 -6.93
C TYR A 525 22.37 22.55 -6.07
N ASN A 526 22.83 22.36 -4.82
CA ASN A 526 23.08 23.44 -3.86
C ASN A 526 21.99 24.54 -3.90
N HIS A 527 20.73 24.13 -3.74
CA HIS A 527 19.53 24.98 -3.69
C HIS A 527 18.98 25.49 -5.04
N ALA A 528 19.70 25.35 -6.16
CA ALA A 528 19.16 25.68 -7.48
C ALA A 528 18.45 24.46 -8.09
N LYS A 529 17.21 24.64 -8.58
CA LYS A 529 16.50 23.57 -9.30
C LYS A 529 17.11 23.39 -10.68
N ILE A 530 17.54 22.17 -11.00
CA ILE A 530 18.19 21.85 -12.28
C ILE A 530 17.43 20.84 -13.13
N TYR A 531 16.48 20.13 -12.53
CA TYR A 531 15.66 19.12 -13.18
C TYR A 531 14.26 19.15 -12.60
N GLU A 532 13.26 19.02 -13.47
CA GLU A 532 11.87 18.77 -13.10
C GLU A 532 11.29 17.81 -14.15
N ASP A 533 10.62 16.77 -13.69
CA ASP A 533 9.94 15.82 -14.55
C ASP A 533 8.72 15.21 -13.84
N TYR A 534 7.89 14.53 -14.60
CA TYR A 534 6.75 13.79 -14.09
C TYR A 534 6.77 12.38 -14.63
N PHE A 535 6.48 11.42 -13.77
CA PHE A 535 6.26 10.04 -14.19
C PHE A 535 4.89 9.56 -13.70
N GLU A 536 4.36 8.57 -14.40
CA GLU A 536 3.13 7.89 -14.00
C GLU A 536 3.48 6.53 -13.42
N SER A 537 3.02 6.32 -12.20
CA SER A 537 3.17 5.13 -11.39
C SER A 537 1.98 4.21 -11.67
N THR A 538 2.19 3.16 -12.46
CA THR A 538 1.13 2.22 -12.88
C THR A 538 1.46 0.76 -12.57
N GLN A 539 2.68 0.48 -12.11
CA GLN A 539 3.17 -0.87 -11.84
C GLN A 539 4.23 -0.85 -10.73
N PRO A 540 4.34 -1.93 -9.94
CA PRO A 540 5.32 -2.02 -8.86
C PRO A 540 6.76 -2.11 -9.38
N ASN A 541 7.71 -1.62 -8.58
CA ASN A 541 9.17 -1.63 -8.85
C ASN A 541 9.61 -0.88 -10.11
N GLN A 542 8.90 0.21 -10.46
CA GLN A 542 9.25 1.04 -11.60
C GLN A 542 10.58 1.78 -11.35
N VAL A 543 11.53 1.64 -12.28
CA VAL A 543 12.82 2.34 -12.18
C VAL A 543 12.73 3.67 -12.89
N VAL A 544 12.95 4.76 -12.16
CA VAL A 544 13.06 6.12 -12.71
C VAL A 544 14.53 6.48 -12.76
N VAL A 545 15.07 6.65 -13.97
CA VAL A 545 16.48 6.99 -14.17
C VAL A 545 16.62 8.49 -14.43
N ILE A 546 17.31 9.20 -13.53
CA ILE A 546 17.69 10.60 -13.72
C ILE A 546 19.14 10.64 -14.19
N ASN A 547 19.35 11.13 -15.42
CA ASN A 547 20.68 11.33 -15.99
C ASN A 547 21.02 12.81 -16.00
N ILE A 548 21.97 13.21 -15.15
CA ILE A 548 22.49 14.57 -15.16
C ILE A 548 23.81 14.61 -15.91
N GLN A 549 23.90 15.49 -16.89
CA GLN A 549 25.15 15.81 -17.56
C GLN A 549 25.93 16.79 -16.69
N GLU A 550 27.18 16.46 -16.40
CA GLU A 550 28.10 17.33 -15.66
C GLU A 550 29.34 17.60 -16.51
N TYR A 551 29.92 18.78 -16.34
CA TYR A 551 31.11 19.23 -17.06
C TYR A 551 32.04 19.97 -16.12
N LYS A 552 33.34 19.97 -16.43
CA LYS A 552 34.33 20.75 -15.68
C LYS A 552 34.35 22.19 -16.16
N LEU A 553 34.09 23.11 -15.25
CA LEU A 553 34.37 24.52 -15.41
C LEU A 553 35.76 24.82 -14.84
N LYS A 554 36.69 25.18 -15.72
CA LYS A 554 38.05 25.56 -15.36
C LYS A 554 38.21 27.07 -15.41
N LEU A 555 38.39 27.69 -14.25
CA LEU A 555 38.63 29.12 -14.11
C LEU A 555 40.13 29.38 -14.05
N ARG A 556 40.65 30.27 -14.88
CA ARG A 556 42.00 30.82 -14.72
C ARG A 556 41.90 32.22 -14.16
N LEU A 557 42.49 32.48 -12.99
CA LEU A 557 42.27 33.69 -12.20
C LEU A 557 43.36 34.77 -12.43
N PRO A 558 43.06 36.07 -12.18
CA PRO A 558 43.94 37.20 -12.48
C PRO A 558 45.23 37.28 -11.62
N GLY A 559 46.31 36.60 -12.00
CA GLY A 559 47.62 36.81 -11.36
C GLY A 559 47.72 36.28 -9.90
N ASP A 560 48.69 36.79 -9.13
CA ASP A 560 48.96 36.37 -7.74
C ASP A 560 48.18 37.26 -6.74
N GLY A 561 46.87 37.08 -6.65
CA GLY A 561 46.03 37.69 -5.59
C GLY A 561 46.16 36.93 -4.26
N PRO A 562 45.97 37.58 -3.09
CA PRO A 562 46.19 36.93 -1.79
C PRO A 562 45.17 35.81 -1.51
N ILE A 563 43.89 36.03 -1.87
CA ILE A 563 42.78 35.06 -1.89
C ILE A 563 41.76 35.55 -2.93
N TRP A 564 41.20 34.64 -3.73
CA TRP A 564 40.10 34.88 -4.66
C TRP A 564 38.80 34.36 -4.06
N LYS A 565 37.75 35.18 -4.04
CA LYS A 565 36.41 34.73 -3.69
C LYS A 565 35.61 34.55 -4.99
N ILE A 566 35.16 33.34 -5.24
CA ILE A 566 34.44 32.96 -6.46
C ILE A 566 33.03 32.58 -6.03
N THR A 567 32.01 33.25 -6.57
CA THR A 567 30.61 32.88 -6.38
C THR A 567 30.00 32.53 -7.73
N ILE A 568 29.43 31.34 -7.85
CA ILE A 568 28.78 30.87 -9.07
C ILE A 568 27.28 30.84 -8.83
N TYR A 569 26.54 31.48 -9.72
CA TYR A 569 25.10 31.55 -9.69
C TYR A 569 24.51 30.75 -10.84
N MET A 570 23.42 30.04 -10.56
CA MET A 570 22.48 29.51 -11.56
C MET A 570 21.12 30.15 -11.28
N ASP A 571 20.51 30.78 -12.28
CA ASP A 571 19.22 31.47 -12.14
C ASP A 571 19.11 32.38 -10.90
N LYS A 572 20.18 33.14 -10.62
CA LYS A 572 20.33 34.06 -9.46
C LYS A 572 20.47 33.37 -8.09
N VAL A 573 20.48 32.04 -8.03
CA VAL A 573 20.76 31.27 -6.81
C VAL A 573 22.26 30.95 -6.74
N PRO A 574 22.98 31.28 -5.65
CA PRO A 574 24.39 30.92 -5.51
C PRO A 574 24.52 29.41 -5.27
N VAL A 575 25.15 28.71 -6.21
CA VAL A 575 25.33 27.24 -6.18
C VAL A 575 26.73 26.81 -5.74
N GLU A 576 27.71 27.69 -5.86
CA GLU A 576 29.08 27.46 -5.36
C GLU A 576 29.64 28.76 -4.80
N THR A 577 30.38 28.66 -3.70
CA THR A 577 31.20 29.75 -3.16
C THR A 577 32.54 29.20 -2.72
N ILE A 578 33.60 29.65 -3.37
CA ILE A 578 34.94 29.07 -3.24
C ILE A 578 35.93 30.18 -2.92
N GLU A 579 36.77 29.94 -1.91
CA GLU A 579 37.97 30.72 -1.67
C GLU A 579 39.18 30.00 -2.26
N ALA A 580 39.84 30.60 -3.24
CA ALA A 580 40.96 30.00 -3.95
C ALA A 580 42.24 30.83 -3.80
N LYS A 581 43.37 30.16 -3.54
CA LYS A 581 44.72 30.75 -3.62
C LYS A 581 45.45 30.38 -4.91
N SER A 582 44.94 29.38 -5.63
CA SER A 582 45.48 28.92 -6.91
C SER A 582 45.06 29.86 -8.05
N LYS A 583 45.93 30.03 -9.05
CA LYS A 583 45.60 30.71 -10.33
C LYS A 583 44.62 29.92 -11.19
N THR A 584 44.31 28.69 -10.81
CA THR A 584 43.41 27.83 -11.56
C THR A 584 42.52 27.06 -10.60
N VAL A 585 41.22 27.08 -10.87
CA VAL A 585 40.20 26.36 -10.10
C VAL A 585 39.39 25.53 -11.09
N GLU A 586 39.26 24.24 -10.83
CA GLU A 586 38.40 23.35 -11.60
C GLU A 586 37.22 22.93 -10.74
N ILE A 587 36.02 23.06 -11.28
CA ILE A 587 34.78 22.84 -10.55
C ILE A 587 33.87 22.01 -11.46
N PRO A 588 33.49 20.79 -11.09
CA PRO A 588 32.47 20.06 -11.81
C PRO A 588 31.11 20.66 -11.48
N LEU A 589 30.36 21.03 -12.52
CA LEU A 589 29.02 21.59 -12.39
C LEU A 589 28.06 20.86 -13.33
N PRO A 590 26.76 20.79 -12.98
CA PRO A 590 25.72 20.35 -13.91
C PRO A 590 25.75 21.15 -15.23
N LYS A 591 25.17 20.60 -16.28
CA LYS A 591 24.85 21.37 -17.48
C LYS A 591 23.93 22.53 -17.11
N GLY A 592 24.27 23.75 -17.50
CA GLY A 592 23.42 24.91 -17.23
C GLY A 592 24.06 26.23 -17.63
N ASP A 593 23.28 27.30 -17.49
CA ASP A 593 23.75 28.67 -17.67
C ASP A 593 24.17 29.24 -16.31
N TYR A 594 25.38 29.76 -16.27
CA TYR A 594 26.02 30.21 -15.04
C TYR A 594 26.48 31.65 -15.15
N LYS A 595 26.30 32.39 -14.05
CA LYS A 595 26.94 33.68 -13.82
C LYS A 595 28.02 33.51 -12.75
N ILE A 596 29.26 33.77 -13.13
CA ILE A 596 30.44 33.63 -12.27
C ILE A 596 30.87 35.03 -11.84
N ILE A 597 31.00 35.23 -10.53
CA ILE A 597 31.53 36.46 -9.94
C ILE A 597 32.83 36.11 -9.23
N VAL A 598 33.93 36.74 -9.65
CA VAL A 598 35.25 36.61 -9.03
C VAL A 598 35.58 37.94 -8.34
N GLU A 599 35.98 37.89 -7.07
CA GLU A 599 36.31 39.05 -6.25
C GLU A 599 37.72 38.88 -5.64
N SER A 600 38.56 39.92 -5.73
CA SER A 600 39.80 40.00 -4.94
C SER A 600 40.27 41.44 -4.81
N SER A 601 40.76 41.82 -3.62
CA SER A 601 41.39 43.11 -3.34
C SER A 601 40.59 44.34 -3.83
N GLY A 602 39.26 44.29 -3.72
CA GLY A 602 38.35 45.35 -4.16
C GLY A 602 38.03 45.38 -5.65
N GLN A 603 38.51 44.41 -6.44
CA GLN A 603 38.16 44.22 -7.85
C GLN A 603 37.15 43.08 -8.00
N THR A 604 36.22 43.24 -8.93
CA THR A 604 35.17 42.26 -9.25
C THR A 604 35.12 42.02 -10.75
N TRP A 605 35.09 40.75 -11.15
CA TRP A 605 34.88 40.32 -12.52
C TRP A 605 33.61 39.48 -12.59
N THR A 606 32.82 39.67 -13.65
CA THR A 606 31.60 38.90 -13.90
C THR A 606 31.70 38.26 -15.27
N TYR A 607 31.31 36.99 -15.37
CA TYR A 607 31.27 36.24 -16.62
C TYR A 607 30.02 35.39 -16.68
N GLU A 608 29.38 35.33 -17.85
CA GLU A 608 28.24 34.45 -18.11
C GLU A 608 28.67 33.33 -19.07
N VAL A 609 28.33 32.09 -18.74
CA VAL A 609 28.74 30.91 -19.50
C VAL A 609 27.65 29.86 -19.54
N SER A 610 27.41 29.30 -20.73
CA SER A 610 26.57 28.12 -20.92
C SER A 610 27.45 26.87 -20.90
N LEU A 611 27.39 26.12 -19.81
CA LEU A 611 28.20 24.93 -19.61
C LEU A 611 27.55 23.72 -20.28
N THR A 612 27.90 23.48 -21.55
CA THR A 612 27.42 22.33 -22.36
C THR A 612 28.52 21.31 -22.67
N LYS A 613 29.74 21.61 -22.25
CA LYS A 613 30.97 20.82 -22.36
C LYS A 613 31.97 21.36 -21.34
N ASP A 614 33.07 20.64 -21.10
CA ASP A 614 34.20 21.16 -20.33
C ASP A 614 34.64 22.51 -20.91
N THR A 615 34.66 23.54 -20.05
CA THR A 615 34.81 24.93 -20.47
C THR A 615 35.88 25.62 -19.64
N ILE A 616 36.72 26.40 -20.31
CA ILE A 616 37.75 27.22 -19.68
C ILE A 616 37.30 28.68 -19.74
N VAL A 617 37.35 29.37 -18.60
CA VAL A 617 37.09 30.82 -18.50
C VAL A 617 38.34 31.50 -17.95
N ASP A 618 38.89 32.42 -18.73
CA ASP A 618 40.08 33.18 -18.37
C ASP A 618 39.68 34.56 -17.80
N PHE A 619 39.96 34.75 -16.50
CA PHE A 619 39.84 36.01 -15.80
C PHE A 619 41.23 36.64 -15.68
N GLY A 620 41.39 37.86 -16.18
CA GLY A 620 42.61 38.66 -15.97
C GLY A 620 43.86 38.23 -16.75
N ALA A 621 43.79 37.19 -17.58
CA ALA A 621 44.63 37.20 -18.77
C ALA A 621 44.24 38.47 -19.54
N ALA A 622 45.22 39.34 -19.86
CA ALA A 622 45.05 40.18 -21.03
C ALA A 622 44.53 39.21 -22.09
N ARG A 623 43.32 39.43 -22.60
CA ARG A 623 42.92 38.75 -23.83
C ARG A 623 44.17 38.88 -24.68
N GLU A 624 44.69 37.79 -25.24
CA GLU A 624 45.29 37.97 -26.55
C GLU A 624 44.11 38.28 -27.46
N ASP A 625 43.55 39.47 -27.24
CA ASP A 625 42.63 40.12 -28.11
C ASP A 625 43.37 40.37 -29.40
N ARG A 626 44.70 40.19 -29.50
CA ARG A 626 45.41 40.40 -30.75
C ARG A 626 45.47 39.16 -31.65
N GLY A 627 44.88 39.27 -32.84
CA GLY A 627 45.19 38.41 -33.97
C GLY A 627 46.41 38.93 -34.76
N TYR A 628 46.92 38.11 -35.68
CA TYR A 628 47.94 38.53 -36.64
C TYR A 628 47.29 38.72 -38.01
N LEU A 629 47.19 39.97 -38.46
CA LEU A 629 46.65 40.34 -39.77
C LEU A 629 47.79 40.45 -40.78
N ILE A 630 47.73 39.64 -41.84
CA ILE A 630 48.73 39.57 -42.89
C ILE A 630 48.14 40.14 -44.18
N PHE A 631 48.86 41.04 -44.83
CA PHE A 631 48.53 41.57 -46.14
C PHE A 631 49.33 40.85 -47.21
N ASN A 632 48.66 40.37 -48.26
CA ASN A 632 49.30 39.87 -49.46
C ASN A 632 48.98 40.81 -50.64
N VAL A 633 49.90 41.69 -50.99
CA VAL A 633 49.70 42.74 -52.00
C VAL A 633 50.40 42.38 -53.30
N LYS A 634 49.62 42.20 -54.36
CA LYS A 634 50.08 41.77 -55.69
C LYS A 634 49.50 42.60 -56.83
N ASP A 635 50.16 42.61 -57.98
CA ASP A 635 49.61 43.18 -59.21
C ASP A 635 48.63 42.19 -59.89
N GLN A 636 48.00 42.60 -60.99
CA GLN A 636 47.06 41.76 -61.73
C GLN A 636 47.69 40.49 -62.35
N TYR A 637 49.02 40.34 -62.32
CA TYR A 637 49.77 39.18 -62.80
C TYR A 637 50.34 38.32 -61.65
N GLY A 638 50.07 38.69 -60.39
CA GLY A 638 50.52 37.99 -59.20
C GLY A 638 51.92 38.37 -58.72
N ASN A 639 52.56 39.40 -59.30
CA ASN A 639 53.86 39.87 -58.81
C ASN A 639 53.69 40.70 -57.53
N PRO A 640 54.62 40.61 -56.56
CA PRO A 640 54.56 41.41 -55.34
C PRO A 640 54.70 42.90 -55.63
N VAL A 641 53.89 43.72 -54.96
CA VAL A 641 53.94 45.20 -55.08
C VAL A 641 54.35 45.81 -53.75
N ALA A 642 55.34 46.71 -53.77
CA ALA A 642 55.77 47.47 -52.60
C ALA A 642 54.78 48.61 -52.31
N VAL A 643 54.14 48.58 -51.14
CA VAL A 643 53.15 49.56 -50.67
C VAL A 643 53.30 49.84 -49.18
N LYS A 644 52.65 50.92 -48.72
CA LYS A 644 52.41 51.19 -47.30
C LYS A 644 50.93 50.97 -46.99
N VAL A 645 50.63 50.10 -46.03
CA VAL A 645 49.27 49.82 -45.56
C VAL A 645 49.03 50.53 -44.25
N ILE A 646 47.93 51.27 -44.14
CA ILE A 646 47.48 51.92 -42.91
C ILE A 646 46.29 51.14 -42.36
N VAL A 647 46.40 50.70 -41.11
CA VAL A 647 45.33 50.07 -40.34
C VAL A 647 45.08 50.95 -39.13
N ASP A 648 43.93 51.63 -39.11
CA ASP A 648 43.66 52.77 -38.20
C ASP A 648 44.80 53.82 -38.21
N SER A 649 45.68 53.78 -37.19
CA SER A 649 46.81 54.70 -37.00
C SER A 649 48.18 54.04 -37.16
N GLN A 650 48.24 52.76 -37.54
CA GLN A 650 49.49 52.00 -37.67
C GLN A 650 49.87 51.83 -39.14
N GLU A 651 51.14 52.12 -39.47
CA GLU A 651 51.68 51.98 -40.82
C GLU A 651 52.50 50.68 -40.93
N VAL A 652 52.24 49.88 -41.97
CA VAL A 652 52.94 48.64 -42.27
C VAL A 652 53.52 48.71 -43.68
N GLU A 653 54.83 48.51 -43.80
CA GLU A 653 55.48 48.37 -45.12
C GLU A 653 55.30 46.93 -45.63
N VAL A 654 54.73 46.80 -46.83
CA VAL A 654 54.40 45.50 -47.44
C VAL A 654 55.08 45.41 -48.80
N ASN A 655 55.85 44.34 -49.03
CA ASN A 655 56.41 43.99 -50.33
C ASN A 655 56.09 42.51 -50.60
N GLY A 656 54.96 42.24 -51.24
CA GLY A 656 54.37 40.91 -51.26
C GLY A 656 53.59 40.64 -49.97
N MET A 657 54.21 39.98 -48.99
CA MET A 657 53.52 39.52 -47.77
C MET A 657 54.16 40.05 -46.47
N SER A 658 53.41 40.82 -45.68
CA SER A 658 53.81 41.36 -44.36
C SER A 658 52.60 41.41 -43.43
N GLY A 659 52.79 41.45 -42.11
CA GLY A 659 51.65 41.48 -41.18
C GLY A 659 51.91 42.20 -39.86
N ILE A 660 50.84 42.41 -39.10
CA ILE A 660 50.83 43.16 -37.84
C ILE A 660 50.00 42.43 -36.77
N LYS A 661 50.45 42.51 -35.50
CA LYS A 661 49.70 41.98 -34.35
C LYS A 661 48.76 43.07 -33.83
N ILE A 662 47.45 42.88 -33.98
CA ILE A 662 46.41 43.89 -33.71
C ILE A 662 45.21 43.25 -33.00
N PRO A 663 44.48 43.96 -32.11
CA PRO A 663 43.31 43.42 -31.43
C PRO A 663 42.23 42.82 -32.36
N TYR A 664 41.26 42.13 -31.78
CA TYR A 664 40.18 41.45 -32.47
C TYR A 664 39.11 42.50 -32.64
N GLY A 665 38.65 42.68 -33.87
CA GLY A 665 37.82 43.80 -34.24
C GLY A 665 37.76 43.94 -35.75
N GLU A 666 36.93 44.88 -36.17
CA GLU A 666 36.84 45.30 -37.57
C GLU A 666 37.71 46.53 -37.78
N TYR A 667 38.54 46.49 -38.83
CA TYR A 667 39.52 47.54 -39.12
C TYR A 667 39.34 48.08 -40.52
N ALA A 668 39.45 49.41 -40.65
CA ALA A 668 39.55 50.06 -41.95
C ALA A 668 41.01 50.02 -42.44
N ILE A 669 41.22 49.53 -43.66
CA ILE A 669 42.53 49.41 -44.29
C ILE A 669 42.62 50.40 -45.45
N THR A 670 43.70 51.16 -45.49
CA THR A 670 44.05 52.06 -46.60
C THR A 670 45.41 51.69 -47.17
N VAL A 671 45.51 51.40 -48.47
CA VAL A 671 46.76 51.05 -49.14
C VAL A 671 47.31 52.24 -49.93
N LEU A 672 48.56 52.59 -49.70
CA LEU A 672 49.28 53.69 -50.34
C LEU A 672 50.41 53.14 -51.23
N TRP A 673 50.41 53.51 -52.51
CA TRP A 673 51.55 53.31 -53.42
C TRP A 673 52.14 54.68 -53.77
N ASN A 674 53.46 54.86 -53.60
CA ASN A 674 54.12 56.18 -53.75
C ASN A 674 53.38 57.34 -53.04
N ALA A 675 52.94 57.05 -51.81
CA ALA A 675 52.24 57.96 -50.91
C ALA A 675 50.85 58.42 -51.39
N VAL A 676 50.19 57.59 -52.19
CA VAL A 676 48.95 57.89 -52.91
C VAL A 676 47.99 56.69 -52.78
N THR A 677 46.70 56.91 -52.43
CA THR A 677 45.76 55.85 -51.97
C THR A 677 45.18 54.96 -53.08
N VAL A 678 45.73 53.77 -53.28
CA VAL A 678 45.31 52.91 -54.38
C VAL A 678 44.17 51.94 -54.04
N HIS A 679 43.90 51.71 -52.75
CA HIS A 679 42.85 50.78 -52.31
C HIS A 679 42.32 51.10 -50.90
N ARG A 680 41.05 50.78 -50.62
CA ARG A 680 40.44 50.81 -49.29
C ARG A 680 39.52 49.62 -49.10
N THR A 681 39.59 48.98 -47.94
CA THR A 681 38.75 47.83 -47.57
C THR A 681 38.52 47.79 -46.06
N THR A 682 37.61 46.94 -45.57
CA THR A 682 37.46 46.61 -44.16
C THR A 682 37.75 45.13 -43.92
N VAL A 683 38.42 44.81 -42.80
CA VAL A 683 38.75 43.43 -42.45
C VAL A 683 38.42 43.16 -40.98
N THR A 684 37.77 42.03 -40.73
CA THR A 684 37.49 41.54 -39.38
C THR A 684 38.55 40.56 -38.92
N VAL A 685 39.24 40.89 -37.83
CA VAL A 685 40.18 40.01 -37.14
C VAL A 685 39.44 39.31 -36.00
N ASN A 686 39.04 38.06 -36.19
CA ASN A 686 38.26 37.27 -35.22
C ASN A 686 38.91 35.92 -34.85
N ARG A 687 40.13 35.69 -35.32
CA ARG A 687 40.92 34.48 -35.10
C ARG A 687 42.41 34.80 -35.12
N SER A 688 43.24 33.86 -34.67
CA SER A 688 44.68 34.05 -34.48
C SER A 688 45.46 34.51 -35.72
N LYS A 689 45.01 34.14 -36.94
CA LYS A 689 45.64 34.52 -38.20
C LYS A 689 44.57 34.85 -39.26
N VAL A 690 44.65 36.05 -39.84
CA VAL A 690 43.81 36.49 -40.97
C VAL A 690 44.73 36.96 -42.09
N ILE A 691 44.46 36.54 -43.32
CA ILE A 691 45.22 36.95 -44.51
C ILE A 691 44.24 37.73 -45.40
N GLU A 692 44.62 38.97 -45.72
CA GLU A 692 43.90 39.83 -46.66
C GLU A 692 44.67 39.90 -47.99
N ASP A 693 44.06 39.40 -49.05
CA ASP A 693 44.60 39.41 -50.42
C ASP A 693 44.17 40.69 -51.15
N ILE A 694 45.13 41.55 -51.49
CA ILE A 694 44.89 42.84 -52.18
C ILE A 694 45.53 42.79 -53.56
N THR A 695 44.71 42.91 -54.60
CA THR A 695 45.18 42.97 -55.99
C THR A 695 45.07 44.40 -56.51
N LEU A 696 46.19 44.97 -56.96
CA LEU A 696 46.27 46.31 -57.54
C LEU A 696 46.42 46.21 -59.05
N GLU A 697 45.56 46.91 -59.80
CA GLU A 697 45.66 46.92 -61.25
C GLU A 697 46.53 48.09 -61.73
N PHE A 698 47.60 47.78 -62.46
CA PHE A 698 48.49 48.76 -63.08
C PHE A 698 48.27 48.83 -64.60
N ALA A 699 48.41 50.02 -65.17
CA ALA A 699 48.43 50.26 -66.60
C ALA A 699 49.66 51.10 -66.98
N ASN A 700 50.16 50.88 -68.21
CA ASN A 700 51.27 51.66 -68.73
C ASN A 700 50.75 52.94 -69.41
N LEU A 701 51.06 54.09 -68.84
CA LEU A 701 50.92 55.37 -69.52
C LEU A 701 52.16 55.61 -70.39
N LYS A 702 51.97 55.55 -71.71
CA LYS A 702 52.98 55.96 -72.69
C LYS A 702 52.70 57.38 -73.17
N VAL A 703 53.61 58.30 -72.88
CA VAL A 703 53.58 59.68 -73.37
C VAL A 703 54.57 59.81 -74.53
N LYS A 704 54.12 60.39 -75.64
CA LYS A 704 54.96 60.69 -76.81
C LYS A 704 54.88 62.16 -77.16
N THR A 705 56.03 62.84 -77.17
CA THR A 705 56.15 64.26 -77.51
C THR A 705 56.77 64.42 -78.88
N LEU A 706 56.10 65.18 -79.73
CA LEU A 706 56.48 65.39 -81.13
C LEU A 706 56.43 66.90 -81.45
N GLU A 707 57.31 67.34 -82.34
CA GLU A 707 57.26 68.63 -83.03
C GLU A 707 56.08 68.69 -84.02
N SER A 708 55.81 69.89 -84.54
CA SER A 708 54.77 70.11 -85.55
C SER A 708 54.97 69.30 -86.85
N ASP A 709 56.21 68.95 -87.18
CA ASP A 709 56.60 68.10 -88.33
C ASP A 709 56.64 66.59 -88.00
N ARG A 710 56.23 66.21 -86.78
CA ARG A 710 56.27 64.85 -86.21
C ARG A 710 57.66 64.34 -85.80
N ALA A 711 58.70 65.17 -85.75
CA ALA A 711 59.99 64.78 -85.16
C ALA A 711 59.87 64.59 -83.61
N PRO A 712 60.52 63.59 -82.99
CA PRO A 712 60.42 63.37 -81.56
C PRO A 712 61.17 64.41 -80.72
N ILE A 713 60.52 64.92 -79.67
CA ILE A 713 61.15 65.84 -78.71
C ILE A 713 61.71 65.04 -77.53
N GLN A 714 63.03 64.98 -77.41
CA GLN A 714 63.72 64.34 -76.30
C GLN A 714 63.86 65.26 -75.08
N LYS A 715 64.04 64.67 -73.89
CA LYS A 715 64.27 65.36 -72.61
C LYS A 715 63.13 66.28 -72.16
N CYS A 716 61.90 66.09 -72.66
CA CYS A 716 60.73 66.74 -72.08
C CYS A 716 60.46 66.15 -70.70
N LYS A 717 60.26 67.00 -69.70
CA LYS A 717 59.91 66.57 -68.35
C LYS A 717 58.43 66.24 -68.29
N ILE A 718 58.13 65.00 -67.94
CA ILE A 718 56.76 64.53 -67.68
C ILE A 718 56.58 64.45 -66.17
N SER A 719 55.57 65.13 -65.66
CA SER A 719 55.18 65.13 -64.25
C SER A 719 53.74 64.66 -64.13
N ILE A 720 53.53 63.56 -63.42
CA ILE A 720 52.23 62.89 -63.30
C ILE A 720 51.73 63.07 -61.88
N TYR A 721 50.56 63.70 -61.77
CA TYR A 721 49.91 64.02 -60.52
C TYR A 721 48.64 63.21 -60.36
N TRP A 722 48.39 62.70 -59.15
CA TRP A 722 47.08 62.23 -58.74
C TRP A 722 46.65 63.02 -57.51
N SER A 723 45.45 63.62 -57.56
CA SER A 723 44.93 64.54 -56.52
C SER A 723 45.97 65.61 -56.12
N ASP A 724 46.55 66.27 -57.12
CA ASP A 724 47.60 67.31 -57.00
C ASP A 724 48.94 66.87 -56.39
N LYS A 725 49.12 65.59 -56.08
CA LYS A 725 50.38 65.03 -55.58
C LYS A 725 51.21 64.42 -56.71
N LEU A 726 52.45 64.88 -56.86
CA LEU A 726 53.39 64.32 -57.83
C LEU A 726 53.62 62.83 -57.49
N THR A 727 53.13 61.95 -58.35
CA THR A 727 53.11 60.50 -58.17
C THR A 727 54.22 59.81 -58.94
N ALA A 728 54.54 60.34 -60.13
CA ALA A 728 55.66 59.89 -60.94
C ALA A 728 56.21 61.05 -61.77
N SER A 729 57.49 60.99 -62.12
CA SER A 729 58.07 61.91 -63.09
C SER A 729 59.17 61.22 -63.88
N GLY A 730 59.42 61.69 -65.10
CA GLY A 730 60.43 61.14 -65.98
C GLY A 730 60.70 62.08 -67.14
N TYR A 731 61.66 61.70 -67.98
CA TYR A 731 62.00 62.47 -69.17
C TYR A 731 61.76 61.63 -70.42
N THR A 732 61.36 62.27 -71.52
CA THR A 732 61.25 61.56 -72.80
C THR A 732 62.63 61.17 -73.33
N ASN A 733 62.72 59.95 -73.87
CA ASN A 733 63.95 59.41 -74.45
C ASN A 733 64.22 59.98 -75.87
N SER A 734 65.24 59.45 -76.57
CA SER A 734 65.60 59.86 -77.95
C SER A 734 64.49 59.66 -78.98
N ASN A 735 63.50 58.81 -78.69
CA ASN A 735 62.32 58.59 -79.53
C ASN A 735 61.14 59.49 -79.13
N GLY A 736 61.35 60.43 -78.20
CA GLY A 736 60.32 61.32 -77.68
C GLY A 736 59.32 60.61 -76.76
N GLU A 737 59.67 59.46 -76.19
CA GLU A 737 58.74 58.61 -75.44
C GLU A 737 59.13 58.50 -73.95
N ALA A 738 58.13 58.48 -73.08
CA ALA A 738 58.26 58.12 -71.67
C ALA A 738 57.14 57.15 -71.28
N VAL A 739 57.46 56.11 -70.52
CA VAL A 739 56.49 55.08 -70.09
C VAL A 739 56.47 55.03 -68.57
N PHE A 740 55.27 55.03 -68.00
CA PHE A 740 55.03 54.98 -66.57
C PHE A 740 54.06 53.84 -66.26
N SER A 741 54.48 52.88 -65.43
CA SER A 741 53.56 51.90 -64.85
C SER A 741 52.88 52.53 -63.65
N LEU A 742 51.57 52.75 -63.77
CA LEU A 742 50.77 53.47 -62.77
C LEU A 742 49.52 52.67 -62.43
N PRO A 743 49.03 52.73 -61.18
CA PRO A 743 47.71 52.19 -60.84
C PRO A 743 46.62 52.74 -61.76
N LYS A 744 45.62 51.94 -62.11
CA LYS A 744 44.50 52.39 -62.94
C LYS A 744 43.65 53.45 -62.22
N GLN A 745 43.84 54.71 -62.59
CA GLN A 745 43.19 55.87 -62.02
C GLN A 745 43.16 57.05 -63.01
N ASN A 746 42.54 58.16 -62.61
CA ASN A 746 42.61 59.44 -63.30
C ASN A 746 43.84 60.25 -62.85
N TYR A 747 44.71 60.59 -63.79
CA TYR A 747 45.91 61.38 -63.56
C TYR A 747 45.84 62.73 -64.26
N ARG A 748 46.50 63.73 -63.69
CA ARG A 748 46.88 64.97 -64.38
C ARG A 748 48.35 64.85 -64.80
N VAL A 749 48.61 64.92 -66.10
CA VAL A 749 49.95 64.80 -66.68
C VAL A 749 50.38 66.17 -67.18
N GLU A 750 51.44 66.71 -66.60
CA GLU A 750 52.09 67.92 -67.04
C GLU A 750 53.33 67.56 -67.86
N ILE A 751 53.47 68.22 -69.00
CA ILE A 751 54.56 68.03 -69.95
C ILE A 751 55.25 69.38 -70.10
N ASP A 752 56.53 69.46 -69.73
CA ASP A 752 57.38 70.63 -69.91
C ASP A 752 58.47 70.30 -70.95
N CYS A 753 58.33 70.87 -72.14
CA CYS A 753 59.31 70.75 -73.20
C CYS A 753 59.97 72.10 -73.41
N GLN A 754 61.24 72.22 -73.01
CA GLN A 754 62.06 73.42 -73.24
C GLN A 754 61.41 74.74 -72.75
N GLY A 755 60.61 74.70 -71.68
CA GLY A 755 59.94 75.86 -71.08
C GLY A 755 58.47 76.02 -71.47
N GLU A 756 57.96 75.27 -72.45
CA GLU A 756 56.53 75.22 -72.77
C GLU A 756 55.82 74.12 -71.96
N LYS A 757 54.77 74.50 -71.22
CA LYS A 757 54.01 73.59 -70.37
C LYS A 757 52.63 73.28 -70.95
N LYS A 758 52.28 72.00 -71.03
CA LYS A 758 50.94 71.51 -71.35
C LYS A 758 50.45 70.53 -70.29
N THR A 759 49.16 70.61 -69.97
CA THR A 759 48.53 69.77 -68.96
C THR A 759 47.42 68.94 -69.58
N TYR A 760 47.39 67.65 -69.28
CA TYR A 760 46.42 66.68 -69.75
C TYR A 760 45.76 65.97 -68.58
N SER A 761 44.49 65.60 -68.72
CA SER A 761 43.82 64.65 -67.84
C SER A 761 43.77 63.30 -68.54
N VAL A 762 44.36 62.28 -67.93
CA VAL A 762 44.47 60.93 -68.49
C VAL A 762 43.79 59.94 -67.55
N ASN A 763 42.78 59.23 -68.05
CA ASN A 763 42.14 58.13 -67.34
C ASN A 763 42.81 56.82 -67.76
N LEU A 764 43.49 56.15 -66.84
CA LEU A 764 44.02 54.80 -67.03
C LEU A 764 42.97 53.81 -66.53
N ARG A 765 42.40 53.02 -67.47
CA ARG A 765 41.39 51.97 -67.20
C ARG A 765 41.95 50.57 -67.40
#